data_AF-A0A838I625-F1
#
_entry.id   AF-A0A838I625-F1
#
_cell.length_a   1.000
_cell.length_b   1.000
_cell.length_c   1.000
_cell.angle_alpha   90.00
_cell.angle_beta   90.00
_cell.angle_gamma   90.00
#
_symmetry.space_group_name_H-M   'P 1'
#
loop_
_entity.id
_entity.type
_entity.pdbx_description
1 polymer ?
#
loop_
_entity_poly.entity_id
_entity_poly.type
_entity_poly.pdbx_seq_one_letter_code
_entity_poly.pdbx_strand_id
1 'polypeptide(L)'
;MTLAFLAAAGAALLVGIEWRRPQRQHRVLRIVGSVLAVFALALLGTPHERDKRPEVSGPTDAILWTEAESTSDVPAASGQNFALPGVKSTPPDAVAIPDVAYLRREYPQIQKLRIVGDGLEPFDLDALGDVQVSFEPSAVEADHPTIGFVHFPRTLPFGNDLVLQGRIDGLKAGESATLRLEAPDNTISETAVTGGAGIEGTFHLSTLSPAAEGRYLWTLELREGGDDGEVRGKERLGVSVVAAPLPSVLILESSPRVETSHLQRWYQSRGGALTSRTLVGQGRYRFAGTTGAPREFSTLSKDLLRAFDVVISDAQALLGISPEERDALSVAISDNGLGLLALPAGEPSLAAELDQLLPWKVTAVEGDVPENETRTVRIQWPGLGEPLEQPVPVENLTLESTAGGNTLVTDSQGRRLVSALQRGRGRTAVSLVRDTWRWRLGKEGSVFAKYWSFLLTKLARPEEETVGQWTIAPGSNSPAFVHQPIQLRYSGAMDSPRPAEVVGDNDERSRLPLAQGAREPNEWRGRFWPRRAGWHRVSLPGSGAGAHFDFYVHEANEWQSLRAGRRRAATRMFVARRGAPGLTGSAARRLPLLFRPNYAPVLFGLFVLCVSFLWWERRANARLAWAPHSSPASGRDATPRPRA
;
A
#
# COMPACT_ATOMS: atom_id res chain seq x y z
N MET A 1 31.24 32.17 -6.96
CA MET A 1 31.66 33.59 -6.78
C MET A 1 32.07 33.93 -5.34
N THR A 2 31.40 33.40 -4.31
CA THR A 2 31.67 33.69 -2.88
C THR A 2 33.08 33.30 -2.40
N LEU A 3 33.58 32.11 -2.77
CA LEU A 3 34.92 31.63 -2.41
C LEU A 3 36.07 32.49 -2.97
N ALA A 4 35.93 32.98 -4.21
CA ALA A 4 36.94 33.83 -4.86
C ALA A 4 37.04 35.21 -4.21
N PHE A 5 35.92 35.79 -3.78
CA PHE A 5 35.90 37.05 -3.03
C PHE A 5 36.53 36.92 -1.65
N LEU A 6 36.26 35.84 -0.93
CA LEU A 6 36.88 35.56 0.37
C LEU A 6 38.39 35.34 0.25
N ALA A 7 38.82 34.63 -0.79
CA ALA A 7 40.24 34.43 -1.09
C ALA A 7 40.95 35.76 -1.42
N ALA A 8 40.34 36.60 -2.25
CA ALA A 8 40.90 37.92 -2.59
C ALA A 8 40.99 38.85 -1.37
N ALA A 9 39.96 38.86 -0.51
CA ALA A 9 39.96 39.64 0.72
C ALA A 9 41.01 39.14 1.73
N GLY A 10 41.14 37.81 1.89
CA GLY A 10 42.17 37.20 2.73
C GLY A 10 43.59 37.48 2.25
N ALA A 11 43.81 37.42 0.93
CA ALA A 11 45.09 37.79 0.33
C ALA A 11 45.43 39.27 0.55
N ALA A 12 44.48 40.19 0.33
CA ALA A 12 44.68 41.63 0.56
C ALA A 12 45.00 41.95 2.02
N LEU A 13 44.35 41.28 2.97
CA LEU A 13 44.59 41.46 4.40
C LEU A 13 45.99 40.96 4.81
N LEU A 14 46.43 39.79 4.31
CA LEU A 14 47.77 39.28 4.56
C LEU A 14 48.86 40.16 3.93
N VAL A 15 48.62 40.69 2.73
CA VAL A 15 49.53 41.66 2.09
C VAL A 15 49.62 42.94 2.92
N GLY A 16 48.51 43.45 3.45
CA GLY A 16 48.50 44.63 4.32
C GLY A 16 49.26 44.43 5.64
N ILE A 17 49.14 43.24 6.24
CA ILE A 17 49.88 42.88 7.46
C ILE A 17 51.39 42.75 7.16
N GLU A 18 51.77 42.13 6.04
CA GLU A 18 53.17 41.94 5.70
C GLU A 18 53.85 43.25 5.26
N TRP A 19 53.09 44.18 4.65
CA TRP A 19 53.58 45.50 4.26
C TRP A 19 53.93 46.40 5.45
N ARG A 20 53.17 46.29 6.56
CA ARG A 20 53.39 47.09 7.77
C ARG A 20 54.58 46.62 8.62
N ARG A 21 55.26 45.52 8.26
CA ARG A 21 56.39 45.01 9.03
C ARG A 21 57.67 45.84 8.78
N PRO A 22 58.40 46.25 9.84
CA PRO A 22 59.54 47.16 9.73
C PRO A 22 60.76 46.58 8.98
N GLN A 23 60.85 45.25 8.83
CA GLN A 23 62.02 44.58 8.25
C GLN A 23 61.92 44.46 6.71
N ARG A 24 62.94 44.93 5.99
CA ARG A 24 62.96 45.04 4.51
C ARG A 24 63.49 43.82 3.75
N GLN A 25 64.15 42.89 4.42
CA GLN A 25 64.70 41.69 3.78
C GLN A 25 63.58 40.68 3.44
N HIS A 26 63.58 40.18 2.21
CA HIS A 26 62.67 39.17 1.63
C HIS A 26 61.17 39.53 1.53
N ARG A 27 60.81 40.82 1.69
CA ARG A 27 59.40 41.29 1.63
C ARG A 27 58.61 40.80 0.41
N VAL A 28 59.22 40.87 -0.78
CA VAL A 28 58.56 40.47 -2.04
C VAL A 28 58.24 38.97 -2.04
N LEU A 29 59.17 38.12 -1.60
CA LEU A 29 58.97 36.67 -1.52
C LEU A 29 57.87 36.27 -0.53
N ARG A 30 57.71 37.00 0.58
CA ARG A 30 56.64 36.73 1.56
C ARG A 30 55.26 37.12 1.05
N ILE A 31 55.17 38.26 0.37
CA ILE A 31 53.93 38.72 -0.27
C ILE A 31 53.50 37.70 -1.32
N VAL A 32 54.43 37.28 -2.19
CA VAL A 32 54.16 36.27 -3.21
C VAL A 32 53.75 34.95 -2.57
N GLY A 33 54.48 34.43 -1.58
CA GLY A 33 54.16 33.16 -0.91
C GLY A 33 52.81 33.16 -0.19
N SER A 34 52.43 34.29 0.41
CA SER A 34 51.12 34.42 1.10
C SER A 34 49.96 34.47 0.13
N VAL A 35 50.11 35.22 -0.97
CA VAL A 35 49.09 35.28 -2.04
C VAL A 35 48.95 33.91 -2.71
N LEU A 36 50.06 33.25 -3.04
CA LEU A 36 50.06 31.91 -3.65
C LEU A 36 49.37 30.88 -2.76
N ALA A 37 49.63 30.91 -1.45
CA ALA A 37 49.02 29.99 -0.49
C ALA A 37 47.50 30.17 -0.38
N VAL A 38 47.00 31.42 -0.33
CA VAL A 38 45.56 31.70 -0.28
C VAL A 38 44.87 31.29 -1.58
N PHE A 39 45.49 31.55 -2.73
CA PHE A 39 44.94 31.12 -4.02
C PHE A 39 44.92 29.59 -4.16
N ALA A 40 45.98 28.90 -3.76
CA ALA A 40 46.04 27.43 -3.77
C ALA A 40 44.95 26.82 -2.88
N LEU A 41 44.75 27.38 -1.68
CA LEU A 41 43.72 26.92 -0.74
C LEU A 41 42.30 27.18 -1.27
N ALA A 42 42.07 28.34 -1.88
CA ALA A 42 40.77 28.69 -2.48
C ALA A 42 40.41 27.79 -3.66
N LEU A 43 41.40 27.43 -4.48
CA LEU A 43 41.24 26.49 -5.58
C LEU A 43 41.03 25.05 -5.07
N LEU A 44 41.57 24.68 -3.91
CA LEU A 44 41.28 23.39 -3.27
C LEU A 44 39.83 23.28 -2.77
N GLY A 45 39.24 24.41 -2.35
CA GLY A 45 37.88 24.49 -1.80
C GLY A 45 36.75 24.48 -2.82
N THR A 46 37.03 24.58 -4.12
CA THR A 46 35.99 24.42 -5.16
C THR A 46 35.67 22.94 -5.37
N PRO A 47 34.39 22.54 -5.39
CA PRO A 47 34.00 21.14 -5.56
C PRO A 47 34.53 20.64 -6.90
N HIS A 48 35.51 19.74 -6.85
CA HIS A 48 36.00 19.05 -8.03
C HIS A 48 35.01 17.92 -8.33
N GLU A 49 34.33 18.03 -9.47
CA GLU A 49 33.60 16.88 -10.02
C GLU A 49 34.60 15.77 -10.30
N ARG A 50 34.32 14.57 -9.78
CA ARG A 50 35.20 13.41 -9.86
C ARG A 50 35.54 13.12 -11.33
N ASP A 51 36.83 12.90 -11.59
CA ASP A 51 37.33 12.41 -12.87
C ASP A 51 36.47 11.24 -13.35
N LYS A 52 36.05 11.28 -14.62
CA LYS A 52 35.63 10.06 -15.30
C LYS A 52 36.82 9.10 -15.28
N ARG A 53 36.58 7.87 -14.81
CA ARG A 53 37.46 6.72 -15.14
C ARG A 53 37.64 6.69 -16.65
N PRO A 54 38.84 6.33 -17.16
CA PRO A 54 39.12 6.29 -18.59
C PRO A 54 38.01 5.52 -19.30
N GLU A 55 37.63 6.01 -20.47
CA GLU A 55 36.66 5.40 -21.36
C GLU A 55 37.05 3.92 -21.54
N VAL A 56 36.38 3.03 -20.81
CA VAL A 56 36.62 1.60 -20.94
C VAL A 56 36.09 1.27 -22.33
N SER A 57 37.00 1.01 -23.27
CA SER A 57 36.70 0.37 -24.55
C SER A 57 36.18 -1.03 -24.27
N GLY A 58 34.96 -1.11 -23.76
CA GLY A 58 34.21 -2.33 -23.50
C GLY A 58 33.06 -2.45 -24.49
N PRO A 59 32.50 -3.65 -24.65
CA PRO A 59 31.37 -3.86 -25.56
C PRO A 59 30.17 -2.99 -25.14
N THR A 60 29.54 -2.38 -26.13
CA THR A 60 28.28 -1.60 -25.98
C THR A 60 27.08 -2.53 -25.72
N ASP A 61 27.25 -3.81 -26.03
CA ASP A 61 26.24 -4.86 -25.97
C ASP A 61 26.57 -5.83 -24.83
N ALA A 62 25.57 -6.16 -24.01
CA ALA A 62 25.71 -7.04 -22.85
C ALA A 62 24.55 -8.03 -22.78
N ILE A 63 24.82 -9.18 -22.16
CA ILE A 63 23.82 -10.23 -21.91
C ILE A 63 23.65 -10.36 -20.41
N LEU A 64 22.42 -10.24 -19.93
CA LEU A 64 22.04 -10.44 -18.55
C LEU A 64 21.29 -11.75 -18.40
N TRP A 65 21.90 -12.67 -17.68
CA TRP A 65 21.32 -13.96 -17.32
C TRP A 65 20.48 -13.78 -16.05
N THR A 66 19.22 -14.19 -16.16
CA THR A 66 18.24 -14.19 -15.07
C THR A 66 17.94 -15.64 -14.67
N GLU A 67 17.31 -15.82 -13.51
CA GLU A 67 16.93 -17.14 -13.02
C GLU A 67 16.08 -17.85 -14.10
N ALA A 68 16.55 -19.00 -14.56
CA ALA A 68 15.92 -19.81 -15.57
C ALA A 68 16.50 -21.23 -15.48
N GLU A 69 15.65 -22.21 -15.73
CA GLU A 69 16.04 -23.63 -15.72
C GLU A 69 16.10 -24.15 -17.17
N SER A 70 16.90 -23.58 -18.08
CA SER A 70 17.16 -24.26 -19.36
C SER A 70 18.54 -24.07 -19.98
N THR A 71 19.13 -25.24 -20.25
CA THR A 71 19.79 -25.73 -21.48
C THR A 71 20.58 -24.74 -22.32
N SER A 72 21.89 -24.75 -22.08
CA SER A 72 23.00 -25.10 -23.00
C SER A 72 23.09 -24.62 -24.46
N ASP A 73 22.11 -23.97 -25.07
CA ASP A 73 22.19 -23.60 -26.51
C ASP A 73 21.69 -22.18 -26.79
N VAL A 74 22.15 -21.20 -26.00
CA VAL A 74 22.08 -19.80 -26.45
C VAL A 74 23.30 -19.55 -27.36
N PRO A 75 23.12 -19.27 -28.66
CA PRO A 75 24.24 -19.03 -29.56
C PRO A 75 25.10 -17.90 -29.01
N ALA A 76 26.42 -18.10 -28.98
CA ALA A 76 27.40 -17.16 -28.46
C ALA A 76 27.23 -15.77 -29.11
N ALA A 77 26.44 -14.90 -28.47
CA ALA A 77 26.25 -13.55 -28.90
C ALA A 77 27.41 -12.69 -28.39
N SER A 78 27.94 -11.83 -29.27
CA SER A 78 29.03 -10.92 -28.96
C SER A 78 28.58 -9.87 -27.94
N GLY A 79 28.97 -10.02 -26.68
CA GLY A 79 28.70 -9.09 -25.59
C GLY A 79 29.28 -9.58 -24.26
N GLN A 80 29.41 -8.69 -23.27
CA GLN A 80 29.85 -9.08 -21.94
C GLN A 80 28.70 -9.78 -21.18
N ASN A 81 28.98 -10.96 -20.61
CA ASN A 81 28.02 -11.74 -19.83
C ASN A 81 27.95 -11.26 -18.38
N PHE A 82 26.74 -11.05 -17.87
CA PHE A 82 26.45 -10.70 -16.48
C PHE A 82 25.39 -11.63 -15.90
N ALA A 83 25.50 -11.94 -14.61
CA ALA A 83 24.57 -12.81 -13.91
C ALA A 83 24.10 -12.17 -12.60
N LEU A 84 22.79 -12.22 -12.34
CA LEU A 84 22.21 -11.82 -11.06
C LEU A 84 22.38 -12.92 -9.99
N PRO A 85 22.22 -12.60 -8.70
CA PRO A 85 22.21 -13.62 -7.65
C PRO A 85 21.06 -14.61 -7.86
N GLY A 86 21.33 -15.91 -7.72
CA GLY A 86 20.31 -16.97 -7.82
C GLY A 86 20.20 -17.69 -9.18
N VAL A 87 21.00 -17.29 -10.18
CA VAL A 87 21.01 -17.99 -11.48
C VAL A 87 21.70 -19.36 -11.33
N LYS A 88 20.98 -20.45 -11.63
CA LYS A 88 21.47 -21.84 -11.47
C LYS A 88 22.50 -22.25 -12.54
N SER A 89 22.41 -21.71 -13.76
CA SER A 89 23.31 -22.04 -14.88
C SER A 89 23.71 -20.77 -15.62
N THR A 90 25.01 -20.50 -15.71
CA THR A 90 25.57 -19.33 -16.39
C THR A 90 26.78 -19.74 -17.24
N PRO A 91 27.08 -18.99 -18.32
CA PRO A 91 28.34 -19.13 -19.03
C PRO A 91 29.55 -18.93 -18.09
N PRO A 92 30.67 -19.67 -18.30
CA PRO A 92 31.84 -19.59 -17.41
C PRO A 92 32.54 -18.21 -17.40
N ASP A 93 32.25 -17.34 -18.36
CA ASP A 93 32.76 -15.97 -18.48
C ASP A 93 31.81 -14.91 -17.89
N ALA A 94 30.70 -15.30 -17.25
CA ALA A 94 29.72 -14.37 -16.69
C ALA A 94 30.22 -13.69 -15.40
N VAL A 95 30.13 -12.36 -15.36
CA VAL A 95 30.44 -11.55 -14.17
C VAL A 95 29.22 -11.50 -13.26
N ALA A 96 29.35 -12.01 -12.04
CA ALA A 96 28.31 -11.91 -11.02
C ALA A 96 28.14 -10.44 -10.57
N ILE A 97 26.92 -9.92 -10.67
CA ILE A 97 26.55 -8.57 -10.24
C ILE A 97 25.49 -8.65 -9.13
N PRO A 98 25.50 -7.72 -8.15
CA PRO A 98 24.54 -7.76 -7.04
C PRO A 98 23.13 -7.32 -7.45
N ASP A 99 23.02 -6.34 -8.35
CA ASP A 99 21.77 -5.79 -8.83
C ASP A 99 21.94 -5.18 -10.24
N VAL A 100 20.83 -4.85 -10.89
CA VAL A 100 20.83 -4.26 -12.24
C VAL A 100 21.35 -2.81 -12.23
N ALA A 101 21.19 -2.09 -11.11
CA ALA A 101 21.70 -0.73 -10.97
C ALA A 101 23.24 -0.68 -10.99
N TYR A 102 23.90 -1.76 -10.56
CA TYR A 102 25.35 -1.94 -10.61
C TYR A 102 25.88 -1.85 -12.05
N LEU A 103 25.14 -2.40 -13.02
CA LEU A 103 25.49 -2.29 -14.44
C LEU A 103 25.57 -0.83 -14.88
N ARG A 104 24.60 0.00 -14.47
CA ARG A 104 24.59 1.43 -14.82
C ARG A 104 25.71 2.21 -14.12
N ARG A 105 26.08 1.80 -12.90
CA ARG A 105 27.11 2.48 -12.11
C ARG A 105 28.53 2.15 -12.59
N GLU A 106 28.84 0.87 -12.78
CA GLU A 106 30.19 0.42 -13.11
C GLU A 106 30.43 0.25 -14.62
N TYR A 107 29.37 0.03 -15.42
CA TYR A 107 29.44 -0.16 -16.86
C TYR A 107 28.53 0.83 -17.63
N PRO A 108 28.72 2.16 -17.47
CA PRO A 108 27.87 3.17 -18.11
C PRO A 108 27.92 3.15 -19.65
N GLN A 109 28.91 2.47 -20.24
CA GLN A 109 29.07 2.28 -21.69
C GLN A 109 28.05 1.33 -22.33
N ILE A 110 27.39 0.46 -21.55
CA ILE A 110 26.39 -0.49 -22.06
C ILE A 110 25.15 0.28 -22.52
N GLN A 111 24.79 0.11 -23.80
CA GLN A 111 23.60 0.73 -24.41
C GLN A 111 22.57 -0.30 -24.86
N LYS A 112 22.98 -1.55 -25.10
CA LYS A 112 22.08 -2.65 -25.44
C LYS A 112 22.24 -3.79 -24.44
N LEU A 113 21.12 -4.22 -23.88
CA LEU A 113 21.06 -5.30 -22.90
C LEU A 113 20.09 -6.38 -23.40
N ARG A 114 20.61 -7.58 -23.60
CA ARG A 114 19.79 -8.76 -23.86
C ARG A 114 19.53 -9.48 -22.55
N ILE A 115 18.27 -9.64 -22.18
CA ILE A 115 17.86 -10.37 -20.98
C ILE A 115 17.45 -11.78 -21.40
N VAL A 116 18.09 -12.79 -20.81
CA VAL A 116 17.82 -14.21 -21.06
C VAL A 116 17.29 -14.85 -19.78
N GLY A 117 16.18 -15.58 -19.88
CA GLY A 117 15.58 -16.33 -18.77
C GLY A 117 14.20 -15.82 -18.34
N ASP A 118 13.91 -15.79 -17.04
CA ASP A 118 12.61 -15.33 -16.52
C ASP A 118 12.42 -13.81 -16.56
N GLY A 119 13.46 -13.03 -16.83
CA GLY A 119 13.35 -11.58 -16.87
C GLY A 119 13.58 -10.91 -15.52
N LEU A 120 13.16 -9.64 -15.41
CA LEU A 120 13.45 -8.77 -14.28
C LEU A 120 12.18 -8.29 -13.57
N GLU A 121 12.34 -7.92 -12.30
CA GLU A 121 11.28 -7.26 -11.53
C GLU A 121 11.05 -5.82 -12.06
N PRO A 122 9.84 -5.26 -11.90
CA PRO A 122 9.53 -3.90 -12.38
C PRO A 122 10.50 -2.82 -11.87
N PHE A 123 10.96 -2.93 -10.62
CA PHE A 123 11.89 -1.95 -10.04
C PHE A 123 13.31 -2.06 -10.61
N ASP A 124 13.74 -3.26 -11.04
CA ASP A 124 15.03 -3.46 -11.71
C ASP A 124 14.98 -2.94 -13.14
N LEU A 125 13.83 -3.09 -13.82
CA LEU A 125 13.59 -2.53 -15.15
C LEU A 125 13.63 -1.00 -15.13
N ASP A 126 13.06 -0.36 -14.10
CA ASP A 126 13.13 1.10 -13.92
C ASP A 126 14.59 1.59 -13.76
N ALA A 127 15.45 0.79 -13.12
CA ALA A 127 16.85 1.13 -12.91
C ALA A 127 17.69 1.16 -14.21
N LEU A 128 17.22 0.53 -15.29
CA LEU A 128 17.94 0.45 -16.57
C LEU A 128 18.02 1.78 -17.33
N GLY A 129 17.21 2.80 -16.98
CA GLY A 129 17.27 4.12 -17.63
C GLY A 129 17.10 3.98 -19.15
N ASP A 130 17.94 4.61 -19.97
CA ASP A 130 17.80 4.65 -21.45
C ASP A 130 18.37 3.42 -22.21
N VAL A 131 18.73 2.34 -21.51
CA VAL A 131 19.31 1.14 -22.16
C VAL A 131 18.25 0.47 -23.06
N GLN A 132 18.65 0.11 -24.29
CA GLN A 132 17.83 -0.68 -25.21
C GLN A 132 17.80 -2.13 -24.72
N VAL A 133 16.61 -2.67 -24.51
CA VAL A 133 16.43 -4.01 -23.94
C VAL A 133 15.78 -4.92 -24.96
N SER A 134 16.38 -6.09 -25.18
CA SER A 134 15.75 -7.22 -25.88
C SER A 134 15.55 -8.38 -24.92
N PHE A 135 14.44 -9.11 -25.03
CA PHE A 135 14.10 -10.17 -24.08
C PHE A 135 13.92 -11.51 -24.79
N GLU A 136 14.66 -12.52 -24.32
CA GLU A 136 14.60 -13.92 -24.76
C GLU A 136 14.11 -14.77 -23.57
N PRO A 137 12.79 -15.05 -23.48
CA PRO A 137 12.23 -15.78 -22.36
C PRO A 137 12.69 -17.24 -22.34
N SER A 138 12.87 -17.80 -21.14
CA SER A 138 13.10 -19.24 -20.95
C SER A 138 11.94 -20.07 -21.50
N ALA A 139 12.23 -21.19 -22.18
CA ALA A 139 11.22 -22.09 -22.75
C ALA A 139 10.53 -23.02 -21.71
N VAL A 140 10.77 -22.79 -20.41
CA VAL A 140 10.81 -23.86 -19.39
C VAL A 140 9.49 -24.20 -18.71
N GLU A 141 8.41 -23.47 -18.96
CA GLU A 141 7.14 -23.71 -18.23
C GLU A 141 5.93 -23.98 -19.13
N ALA A 142 6.15 -24.36 -20.40
CA ALA A 142 5.06 -24.65 -21.33
C ALA A 142 4.52 -26.09 -21.26
N ASP A 143 5.23 -26.99 -20.56
CA ASP A 143 4.90 -28.43 -20.55
C ASP A 143 4.04 -28.87 -19.37
N HIS A 144 3.94 -28.07 -18.30
CA HIS A 144 3.12 -28.38 -17.12
C HIS A 144 2.28 -27.18 -16.67
N PRO A 145 1.09 -27.40 -16.09
CA PRO A 145 0.26 -26.33 -15.57
C PRO A 145 0.90 -25.66 -14.35
N THR A 146 0.89 -24.33 -14.32
CA THR A 146 1.43 -23.51 -13.23
C THR A 146 0.46 -22.41 -12.83
N ILE A 147 0.55 -21.93 -11.58
CA ILE A 147 -0.31 -20.81 -11.13
C ILE A 147 0.28 -19.50 -11.65
N GLY A 148 -0.30 -18.95 -12.71
CA GLY A 148 0.14 -17.69 -13.32
C GLY A 148 -0.35 -16.44 -12.59
N PHE A 149 -1.54 -16.51 -11.99
CA PHE A 149 -2.12 -15.39 -11.25
C PHE A 149 -3.07 -15.90 -10.16
N VAL A 150 -3.04 -15.26 -8.99
CA VAL A 150 -4.00 -15.48 -7.92
C VAL A 150 -4.34 -14.16 -7.23
N HIS A 151 -5.62 -13.97 -6.96
CA HIS A 151 -6.17 -12.91 -6.17
C HIS A 151 -6.96 -13.49 -5.00
N PHE A 152 -6.71 -12.97 -3.81
CA PHE A 152 -7.38 -13.35 -2.58
C PHE A 152 -7.39 -12.18 -1.59
N PRO A 153 -8.41 -12.08 -0.72
CA PRO A 153 -8.44 -11.08 0.33
C PRO A 153 -7.34 -11.35 1.37
N ARG A 154 -6.70 -10.30 1.89
CA ARG A 154 -5.73 -10.39 3.00
C ARG A 154 -6.39 -10.35 4.36
N THR A 155 -7.57 -9.74 4.42
CA THR A 155 -8.40 -9.62 5.61
C THR A 155 -9.77 -10.20 5.29
N LEU A 156 -10.25 -11.09 6.14
CA LEU A 156 -11.54 -11.75 5.98
C LEU A 156 -12.39 -11.47 7.24
N PRO A 157 -13.53 -10.79 7.11
CA PRO A 157 -14.47 -10.68 8.21
C PRO A 157 -14.96 -12.07 8.62
N PHE A 158 -15.03 -12.32 9.93
CA PHE A 158 -15.54 -13.56 10.50
C PHE A 158 -16.93 -13.91 9.95
N GLY A 159 -17.09 -15.12 9.41
CA GLY A 159 -18.34 -15.61 8.82
C GLY A 159 -18.53 -15.33 7.33
N ASN A 160 -17.58 -14.66 6.67
CA ASN A 160 -17.56 -14.52 5.21
C ASN A 160 -16.76 -15.64 4.55
N ASP A 161 -17.07 -15.95 3.29
CA ASP A 161 -16.34 -16.94 2.52
C ASP A 161 -15.01 -16.36 2.01
N LEU A 162 -13.94 -17.14 2.13
CA LEU A 162 -12.68 -16.86 1.46
C LEU A 162 -12.83 -17.23 -0.02
N VAL A 163 -12.73 -16.24 -0.90
CA VAL A 163 -12.82 -16.41 -2.34
C VAL A 163 -11.44 -16.19 -2.98
N LEU A 164 -10.97 -17.20 -3.72
CA LEU A 164 -9.77 -17.17 -4.55
C LEU A 164 -10.19 -17.10 -6.02
N GLN A 165 -9.56 -16.19 -6.74
CA GLN A 165 -9.75 -16.05 -8.19
C GLN A 165 -8.39 -16.04 -8.86
N GLY A 166 -8.25 -16.71 -9.99
CA GLY A 166 -6.95 -16.76 -10.64
C GLY A 166 -6.95 -17.40 -12.01
N ARG A 167 -5.73 -17.61 -12.50
CA ARG A 167 -5.45 -18.20 -13.79
C ARG A 167 -4.30 -19.19 -13.67
N ILE A 168 -4.48 -20.35 -14.28
CA ILE A 168 -3.46 -21.38 -14.50
C ILE A 168 -2.92 -21.20 -15.91
N ASP A 169 -1.60 -21.19 -16.04
CA ASP A 169 -0.86 -21.11 -17.30
C ASP A 169 -0.34 -22.50 -17.66
N GLY A 170 -0.16 -22.81 -18.94
CA GLY A 170 0.38 -24.12 -19.35
C GLY A 170 -0.67 -25.23 -19.51
N LEU A 171 -1.96 -24.92 -19.32
CA LEU A 171 -3.06 -25.87 -19.46
C LEU A 171 -3.61 -25.89 -20.90
N LYS A 172 -3.38 -26.98 -21.66
CA LYS A 172 -3.80 -27.08 -23.06
C LYS A 172 -5.28 -27.44 -23.19
N ALA A 173 -5.85 -27.22 -24.39
CA ALA A 173 -7.24 -27.55 -24.68
C ALA A 173 -7.52 -29.06 -24.45
N GLY A 174 -8.48 -29.37 -23.58
CA GLY A 174 -8.84 -30.74 -23.21
C GLY A 174 -8.07 -31.31 -22.01
N GLU A 175 -7.04 -30.62 -21.51
CA GLU A 175 -6.40 -30.96 -20.24
C GLU A 175 -7.19 -30.39 -19.05
N SER A 176 -7.09 -31.06 -17.92
CA SER A 176 -7.68 -30.65 -16.66
C SER A 176 -6.64 -30.60 -15.54
N ALA A 177 -6.81 -29.63 -14.65
CA ALA A 177 -6.07 -29.51 -13.41
C ALA A 177 -7.05 -29.35 -12.25
N THR A 178 -6.71 -29.91 -11.08
CA THR A 178 -7.47 -29.72 -9.85
C THR A 178 -6.72 -28.73 -8.97
N LEU A 179 -7.42 -27.70 -8.50
CA LEU A 179 -6.95 -26.82 -7.43
C LEU A 179 -7.60 -27.24 -6.12
N ARG A 180 -6.76 -27.56 -5.14
CA ARG A 180 -7.17 -27.94 -3.79
C ARG A 180 -6.72 -26.88 -2.81
N LEU A 181 -7.66 -26.30 -2.08
CA LEU A 181 -7.40 -25.38 -0.98
C LEU A 181 -7.64 -26.09 0.34
N GLU A 182 -6.59 -26.22 1.13
CA GLU A 182 -6.63 -26.78 2.48
C GLU A 182 -6.62 -25.64 3.49
N ALA A 183 -7.65 -25.60 4.32
CA ALA A 183 -7.82 -24.68 5.42
C ALA A 183 -7.02 -25.13 6.66
N PRO A 184 -6.74 -24.23 7.61
CA PRO A 184 -5.96 -24.54 8.83
C PRO A 184 -6.59 -25.63 9.73
N ASP A 185 -7.89 -25.86 9.60
CA ASP A 185 -8.64 -26.92 10.29
C ASP A 185 -8.68 -28.24 9.49
N ASN A 186 -7.86 -28.34 8.43
CA ASN A 186 -7.82 -29.42 7.45
C ASN A 186 -9.11 -29.58 6.63
N THR A 187 -10.01 -28.58 6.62
CA THR A 187 -11.12 -28.56 5.68
C THR A 187 -10.60 -28.35 4.27
N ILE A 188 -11.06 -29.16 3.33
CA ILE A 188 -10.59 -29.15 1.94
C ILE A 188 -11.70 -28.61 1.05
N SER A 189 -11.34 -27.71 0.14
CA SER A 189 -12.21 -27.22 -0.93
C SER A 189 -11.49 -27.39 -2.26
N GLU A 190 -12.16 -27.98 -3.24
CA GLU A 190 -11.56 -28.34 -4.52
C GLU A 190 -12.35 -27.76 -5.69
N THR A 191 -11.65 -27.40 -6.76
CA THR A 191 -12.26 -27.04 -8.05
C THR A 191 -11.44 -27.60 -9.19
N ALA A 192 -12.12 -28.18 -10.18
CA ALA A 192 -11.51 -28.53 -11.44
C ALA A 192 -11.41 -27.30 -12.35
N VAL A 193 -10.32 -27.21 -13.09
CA VAL A 193 -10.05 -26.18 -14.09
C VAL A 193 -9.74 -26.88 -15.41
N THR A 194 -10.42 -26.49 -16.47
CA THR A 194 -10.22 -27.03 -17.82
C THR A 194 -9.57 -25.99 -18.72
N GLY A 195 -8.66 -26.44 -19.59
CA GLY A 195 -8.00 -25.57 -20.56
C GLY A 195 -8.99 -25.04 -21.60
N GLY A 196 -8.96 -23.72 -21.83
CA GLY A 196 -9.75 -23.07 -22.87
C GLY A 196 -9.13 -23.19 -24.27
N ALA A 197 -9.55 -22.35 -25.21
CA ALA A 197 -8.96 -22.28 -26.56
C ALA A 197 -7.50 -21.75 -26.57
N GLY A 198 -7.00 -21.24 -25.44
CA GLY A 198 -5.61 -20.87 -25.20
C GLY A 198 -4.91 -21.83 -24.22
N ILE A 199 -3.65 -21.53 -23.88
CA ILE A 199 -2.87 -22.31 -22.89
C ILE A 199 -3.12 -21.79 -21.46
N GLU A 200 -4.38 -21.45 -21.17
CA GLU A 200 -4.80 -20.76 -19.95
C GLU A 200 -6.16 -21.29 -19.47
N GLY A 201 -6.32 -21.41 -18.15
CA GLY A 201 -7.59 -21.74 -17.49
C GLY A 201 -7.86 -20.80 -16.32
N THR A 202 -9.06 -20.23 -16.22
CA THR A 202 -9.46 -19.38 -15.09
C THR A 202 -10.16 -20.20 -14.02
N PHE A 203 -10.00 -19.82 -12.76
CA PHE A 203 -10.62 -20.52 -11.64
C PHE A 203 -11.27 -19.58 -10.64
N HIS A 204 -12.29 -20.11 -9.96
CA HIS A 204 -12.99 -19.49 -8.85
C HIS A 204 -13.19 -20.54 -7.76
N LEU A 205 -12.54 -20.36 -6.61
CA LEU A 205 -12.60 -21.31 -5.49
C LEU A 205 -13.03 -20.57 -4.24
N SER A 206 -14.07 -21.07 -3.56
CA SER A 206 -14.57 -20.49 -2.31
C SER A 206 -14.54 -21.50 -1.19
N THR A 207 -14.16 -21.06 0.01
CA THR A 207 -14.19 -21.89 1.24
C THR A 207 -14.68 -21.06 2.43
N LEU A 208 -15.19 -21.73 3.46
CA LEU A 208 -15.71 -21.07 4.67
C LEU A 208 -14.56 -20.47 5.51
N SER A 209 -14.81 -19.35 6.20
CA SER A 209 -13.85 -18.81 7.17
C SER A 209 -13.68 -19.72 8.40
N PRO A 210 -12.48 -19.76 9.03
CA PRO A 210 -12.26 -20.34 10.34
C PRO A 210 -13.27 -19.86 11.40
N ALA A 211 -13.50 -20.71 12.41
CA ALA A 211 -14.46 -20.46 13.48
C ALA A 211 -14.02 -19.40 14.53
N ALA A 212 -12.81 -18.83 14.39
CA ALA A 212 -12.28 -17.83 15.30
C ALA A 212 -11.50 -16.73 14.55
N GLU A 213 -11.31 -15.59 15.21
CA GLU A 213 -10.44 -14.51 14.75
C GLU A 213 -8.97 -14.88 14.90
N GLY A 214 -8.14 -14.40 13.99
CA GLY A 214 -6.70 -14.65 14.04
C GLY A 214 -6.02 -14.63 12.68
N ARG A 215 -4.75 -15.00 12.69
CA ARG A 215 -3.89 -15.08 11.50
C ARG A 215 -3.81 -16.53 11.06
N TYR A 216 -4.16 -16.80 9.81
CA TYR A 216 -4.30 -18.17 9.30
C TYR A 216 -3.54 -18.36 7.99
N LEU A 217 -2.97 -19.56 7.83
CA LEU A 217 -2.27 -19.96 6.61
C LEU A 217 -3.07 -21.06 5.92
N TRP A 218 -3.53 -20.79 4.71
CA TRP A 218 -4.12 -21.78 3.82
C TRP A 218 -3.05 -22.32 2.89
N THR A 219 -3.27 -23.53 2.41
CA THR A 219 -2.37 -24.22 1.50
C THR A 219 -3.11 -24.50 0.21
N LEU A 220 -2.63 -23.93 -0.89
CA LEU A 220 -3.15 -24.12 -2.25
C LEU A 220 -2.26 -25.13 -2.98
N GLU A 221 -2.84 -26.27 -3.35
CA GLU A 221 -2.18 -27.31 -4.13
C GLU A 221 -2.74 -27.32 -5.56
N LEU A 222 -1.84 -27.36 -6.54
CA LEU A 222 -2.16 -27.56 -7.95
C LEU A 222 -1.81 -29.00 -8.34
N ARG A 223 -2.79 -29.74 -8.86
CA ARG A 223 -2.66 -31.12 -9.32
C ARG A 223 -2.92 -31.23 -10.81
N GLU A 224 -2.04 -31.92 -11.52
CA GLU A 224 -2.18 -32.18 -12.96
C GLU A 224 -2.84 -33.54 -13.20
N GLY A 225 -3.89 -33.58 -14.04
CA GLY A 225 -4.58 -34.83 -14.37
C GLY A 225 -5.79 -35.17 -13.49
N GLY A 226 -6.30 -34.21 -12.71
CA GLY A 226 -7.47 -34.37 -11.84
C GLY A 226 -7.11 -34.62 -10.37
N ASP A 227 -8.05 -35.16 -9.59
CA ASP A 227 -7.96 -35.23 -8.12
C ASP A 227 -6.84 -36.17 -7.62
N ASP A 228 -6.62 -37.29 -8.33
CA ASP A 228 -5.52 -38.24 -8.11
C ASP A 228 -4.22 -37.86 -8.86
N GLY A 229 -4.19 -36.65 -9.42
CA GLY A 229 -3.08 -36.11 -10.20
C GLY A 229 -1.80 -35.85 -9.41
N GLU A 230 -0.68 -35.70 -10.13
CA GLU A 230 0.60 -35.35 -9.51
C GLU A 230 0.58 -33.90 -9.00
N VAL A 231 1.07 -33.67 -7.77
CA VAL A 231 1.15 -32.33 -7.19
C VAL A 231 2.26 -31.54 -7.89
N ARG A 232 1.88 -30.55 -8.68
CA ARG A 232 2.79 -29.66 -9.43
C ARG A 232 3.21 -28.42 -8.67
N GLY A 233 2.39 -27.98 -7.72
CA GLY A 233 2.69 -26.81 -6.91
C GLY A 233 1.97 -26.86 -5.57
N LYS A 234 2.63 -26.34 -4.54
CA LYS A 234 2.09 -26.23 -3.19
C LYS A 234 2.49 -24.88 -2.60
N GLU A 235 1.50 -24.01 -2.46
CA GLU A 235 1.71 -22.61 -2.13
C GLU A 235 0.93 -22.20 -0.89
N ARG A 236 1.49 -21.28 -0.10
CA ARG A 236 0.82 -20.78 1.11
C ARG A 236 0.11 -19.46 0.84
N LEU A 237 -0.96 -19.22 1.58
CA LEU A 237 -1.76 -18.00 1.53
C LEU A 237 -2.04 -17.52 2.95
N GLY A 238 -1.54 -16.34 3.32
CA GLY A 238 -1.87 -15.73 4.61
C GLY A 238 -3.08 -14.82 4.52
N VAL A 239 -4.14 -15.15 5.27
CA VAL A 239 -5.34 -14.30 5.47
C VAL A 239 -5.61 -14.08 6.96
N SER A 240 -5.82 -12.83 7.34
CA SER A 240 -6.19 -12.45 8.70
C SER A 240 -7.71 -12.46 8.83
N VAL A 241 -8.25 -13.32 9.67
CA VAL A 241 -9.66 -13.33 10.04
C VAL A 241 -9.87 -12.33 11.16
N VAL A 242 -10.71 -11.32 10.91
CA VAL A 242 -11.00 -10.24 11.86
C VAL A 242 -12.46 -10.30 12.26
N ALA A 243 -12.79 -9.72 13.43
CA ALA A 243 -14.17 -9.44 13.80
C ALA A 243 -14.87 -8.79 12.60
N ALA A 244 -16.05 -9.27 12.20
CA ALA A 244 -16.86 -8.56 11.22
C ALA A 244 -17.39 -7.28 11.90
N PRO A 245 -16.86 -6.08 11.58
CA PRO A 245 -17.36 -4.87 12.22
C PRO A 245 -18.84 -4.69 11.84
N LEU A 246 -19.70 -4.67 12.85
CA LEU A 246 -21.08 -4.25 12.65
C LEU A 246 -21.11 -2.72 12.71
N PRO A 247 -21.76 -2.04 11.74
CA PRO A 247 -21.89 -0.59 11.79
C PRO A 247 -22.65 -0.16 13.03
N SER A 248 -22.31 1.01 13.57
CA SER A 248 -23.04 1.55 14.72
C SER A 248 -24.41 2.06 14.29
N VAL A 249 -25.49 1.53 14.87
CA VAL A 249 -26.87 1.79 14.42
C VAL A 249 -27.66 2.63 15.43
N LEU A 250 -28.37 3.64 14.93
CA LEU A 250 -29.41 4.34 15.67
C LEU A 250 -30.79 3.99 15.09
N ILE A 251 -31.67 3.40 15.90
CA ILE A 251 -33.06 3.14 15.56
C ILE A 251 -33.94 4.29 16.09
N LEU A 252 -34.75 4.90 15.23
CA LEU A 252 -35.75 5.92 15.57
C LEU A 252 -37.15 5.35 15.31
N GLU A 253 -37.99 5.30 16.34
CA GLU A 253 -39.30 4.67 16.24
C GLU A 253 -40.41 5.51 16.89
N SER A 254 -41.59 5.53 16.25
CA SER A 254 -42.80 6.11 16.84
C SER A 254 -43.45 5.15 17.84
N SER A 255 -43.23 3.84 17.65
CA SER A 255 -43.70 2.75 18.52
C SER A 255 -42.80 1.51 18.41
N PRO A 256 -42.70 0.66 19.44
CA PRO A 256 -41.86 -0.53 19.41
C PRO A 256 -42.29 -1.53 18.32
N ARG A 257 -41.36 -2.01 17.49
CA ARG A 257 -41.63 -3.03 16.46
C ARG A 257 -40.99 -4.38 16.81
N VAL A 258 -41.62 -5.47 16.35
CA VAL A 258 -41.06 -6.83 16.48
C VAL A 258 -39.74 -6.94 15.72
N GLU A 259 -39.71 -6.39 14.49
CA GLU A 259 -38.55 -6.37 13.61
C GLU A 259 -37.30 -5.79 14.28
N THR A 260 -37.41 -4.57 14.82
CA THR A 260 -36.32 -3.85 15.49
C THR A 260 -35.92 -4.49 16.81
N SER A 261 -36.86 -5.11 17.53
CA SER A 261 -36.56 -5.92 18.72
C SER A 261 -35.69 -7.14 18.37
N HIS A 262 -35.99 -7.82 17.25
CA HIS A 262 -35.19 -8.94 16.77
C HIS A 262 -33.82 -8.47 16.26
N LEU A 263 -33.75 -7.34 15.55
CA LEU A 263 -32.50 -6.73 15.12
C LEU A 263 -31.61 -6.35 16.32
N GLN A 264 -32.19 -5.74 17.36
CA GLN A 264 -31.49 -5.39 18.59
C GLN A 264 -30.91 -6.63 19.29
N ARG A 265 -31.67 -7.72 19.43
CA ARG A 265 -31.15 -8.98 20.00
C ARG A 265 -30.04 -9.59 19.13
N TRP A 266 -30.11 -9.43 17.81
CA TRP A 266 -29.05 -9.88 16.90
C TRP A 266 -27.76 -9.09 17.12
N TYR A 267 -27.85 -7.76 17.19
CA TYR A 267 -26.74 -6.87 17.53
C TYR A 267 -26.12 -7.21 18.89
N GLN A 268 -26.95 -7.44 19.92
CA GLN A 268 -26.49 -7.86 21.25
C GLN A 268 -25.69 -9.17 21.20
N SER A 269 -26.16 -10.18 20.46
CA SER A 269 -25.46 -11.46 20.34
C SER A 269 -24.10 -11.38 19.63
N ARG A 270 -23.87 -10.31 18.88
CA ARG A 270 -22.63 -10.07 18.12
C ARG A 270 -21.78 -8.94 18.72
N GLY A 271 -22.18 -8.39 19.87
CA GLY A 271 -21.47 -7.27 20.49
C GLY A 271 -21.51 -5.96 19.69
N GLY A 272 -22.43 -5.81 18.73
CA GLY A 272 -22.54 -4.61 17.89
C GLY A 272 -23.12 -3.42 18.67
N ALA A 273 -22.73 -2.20 18.29
CA ALA A 273 -23.20 -0.95 18.88
C ALA A 273 -24.54 -0.52 18.26
N LEU A 274 -25.61 -0.50 19.08
CA LEU A 274 -26.94 -0.12 18.64
C LEU A 274 -27.68 0.61 19.76
N THR A 275 -28.36 1.71 19.41
CA THR A 275 -29.30 2.42 20.30
C THR A 275 -30.63 2.57 19.60
N SER A 276 -31.73 2.31 20.30
CA SER A 276 -33.08 2.67 19.87
C SER A 276 -33.64 3.82 20.70
N ARG A 277 -34.30 4.76 20.02
CA ARG A 277 -35.07 5.87 20.59
C ARG A 277 -36.53 5.69 20.15
N THR A 278 -37.38 5.25 21.07
CA THR A 278 -38.81 5.06 20.83
C THR A 278 -39.61 6.18 21.48
N LEU A 279 -40.52 6.82 20.74
CA LEU A 279 -41.43 7.83 21.27
C LEU A 279 -42.45 7.19 22.24
N VAL A 280 -42.62 7.79 23.43
CA VAL A 280 -43.60 7.36 24.44
C VAL A 280 -44.74 8.38 24.59
N GLY A 281 -44.50 9.64 24.21
CA GLY A 281 -45.52 10.70 24.14
C GLY A 281 -44.97 12.08 24.49
N GLN A 282 -45.53 13.16 23.91
CA GLN A 282 -45.17 14.57 24.18
C GLN A 282 -43.65 14.84 24.18
N GLY A 283 -42.91 14.35 23.18
CA GLY A 283 -41.46 14.52 23.09
C GLY A 283 -40.66 13.75 24.14
N ARG A 284 -41.28 12.80 24.86
CA ARG A 284 -40.60 11.87 25.77
C ARG A 284 -40.24 10.60 25.03
N TYR A 285 -39.01 10.14 25.26
CA TYR A 285 -38.45 8.98 24.58
C TYR A 285 -38.02 7.91 25.58
N ARG A 286 -38.15 6.66 25.17
CA ARG A 286 -37.53 5.51 25.80
C ARG A 286 -36.31 5.10 25.00
N PHE A 287 -35.23 4.84 25.71
CA PHE A 287 -34.00 4.33 25.11
C PHE A 287 -33.80 2.86 25.45
N ALA A 288 -33.29 2.10 24.49
CA ALA A 288 -32.73 0.79 24.73
C ALA A 288 -31.49 0.63 23.85
N GLY A 289 -30.42 0.03 24.37
CA GLY A 289 -29.18 -0.04 23.60
C GLY A 289 -28.25 -1.14 24.05
N THR A 290 -27.20 -1.34 23.26
CA THR A 290 -26.11 -2.28 23.52
C THR A 290 -24.89 -1.52 24.04
N THR A 291 -23.83 -2.26 24.36
CA THR A 291 -22.56 -1.66 24.78
C THR A 291 -21.90 -0.97 23.58
N GLY A 292 -21.31 0.22 23.79
CA GLY A 292 -20.54 0.94 22.77
C GLY A 292 -21.29 2.05 22.04
N ALA A 293 -22.63 2.12 22.14
CA ALA A 293 -23.42 3.20 21.57
C ALA A 293 -23.87 4.24 22.64
N PRO A 294 -24.05 5.52 22.27
CA PRO A 294 -24.67 6.53 23.15
C PRO A 294 -26.02 6.03 23.68
N ARG A 295 -26.18 5.97 25.01
CA ARG A 295 -27.34 5.31 25.64
C ARG A 295 -28.57 6.19 25.77
N GLU A 296 -28.38 7.49 25.98
CA GLU A 296 -29.48 8.46 26.16
C GLU A 296 -29.06 9.81 25.60
N PHE A 297 -30.01 10.51 24.99
CA PHE A 297 -29.81 11.86 24.46
C PHE A 297 -31.17 12.55 24.26
N SER A 298 -31.21 13.88 24.42
CA SER A 298 -32.45 14.65 24.26
C SER A 298 -32.72 15.04 22.81
N THR A 299 -31.68 15.31 22.02
CA THR A 299 -31.79 15.81 20.64
C THR A 299 -30.82 15.10 19.69
N LEU A 300 -31.19 14.99 18.42
CA LEU A 300 -30.29 14.56 17.34
C LEU A 300 -29.33 15.70 16.98
N SER A 301 -28.19 15.79 17.66
CA SER A 301 -27.14 16.74 17.33
C SER A 301 -26.17 16.20 16.28
N LYS A 302 -25.45 17.09 15.59
CA LYS A 302 -24.40 16.72 14.62
C LYS A 302 -23.32 15.84 15.26
N ASP A 303 -22.93 16.15 16.49
CA ASP A 303 -21.90 15.38 17.21
C ASP A 303 -22.39 14.00 17.65
N LEU A 304 -23.65 13.89 18.07
CA LEU A 304 -24.25 12.59 18.38
C LEU A 304 -24.27 11.69 17.13
N LEU A 305 -24.72 12.24 15.99
CA LEU A 305 -24.84 11.49 14.74
C LEU A 305 -23.49 11.02 14.17
N ARG A 306 -22.36 11.58 14.62
CA ARG A 306 -21.02 11.08 14.27
C ARG A 306 -20.73 9.71 14.86
N ALA A 307 -21.35 9.37 15.99
CA ALA A 307 -21.18 8.08 16.67
C ALA A 307 -21.94 6.92 16.01
N PHE A 308 -22.74 7.21 14.98
CA PHE A 308 -23.51 6.22 14.24
C PHE A 308 -23.10 6.22 12.76
N ASP A 309 -23.14 5.04 12.15
CA ASP A 309 -22.88 4.84 10.72
C ASP A 309 -24.20 4.73 9.94
N VAL A 310 -25.27 4.23 10.57
CA VAL A 310 -26.61 4.09 9.98
C VAL A 310 -27.70 4.50 10.97
N VAL A 311 -28.69 5.25 10.49
CA VAL A 311 -29.96 5.48 11.15
C VAL A 311 -31.04 4.64 10.48
N ILE A 312 -31.81 3.89 11.26
CA ILE A 312 -33.02 3.18 10.80
C ILE A 312 -34.21 3.92 11.42
N SER A 313 -35.14 4.40 10.60
CA SER A 313 -36.31 5.13 11.10
C SER A 313 -37.59 4.61 10.48
N ASP A 314 -38.66 4.53 11.26
CA ASP A 314 -39.99 4.49 10.66
C ASP A 314 -40.42 5.89 10.16
N ALA A 315 -41.43 5.90 9.28
CA ALA A 315 -41.94 7.11 8.65
C ALA A 315 -42.40 8.17 9.67
N GLN A 316 -43.17 7.76 10.68
CA GLN A 316 -43.77 8.66 11.66
C GLN A 316 -42.70 9.29 12.57
N ALA A 317 -41.71 8.50 13.00
CA ALA A 317 -40.59 8.99 13.79
C ALA A 317 -39.76 10.03 13.02
N LEU A 318 -39.56 9.81 11.71
CA LEU A 318 -38.79 10.71 10.86
C LEU A 318 -39.55 12.01 10.55
N LEU A 319 -40.87 11.94 10.44
CA LEU A 319 -41.72 13.12 10.26
C LEU A 319 -41.89 13.91 11.57
N GLY A 320 -41.84 13.21 12.71
CA GLY A 320 -42.05 13.78 14.05
C GLY A 320 -40.82 14.46 14.67
N ILE A 321 -39.65 14.45 14.02
CA ILE A 321 -38.47 15.15 14.53
C ILE A 321 -38.55 16.67 14.31
N SER A 322 -37.96 17.41 15.24
CA SER A 322 -37.91 18.87 15.20
C SER A 322 -37.17 19.39 13.95
N PRO A 323 -37.46 20.63 13.49
CA PRO A 323 -36.72 21.24 12.38
C PRO A 323 -35.19 21.23 12.59
N GLU A 324 -34.73 21.49 13.81
CA GLU A 324 -33.31 21.50 14.16
C GLU A 324 -32.66 20.12 14.04
N GLU A 325 -33.37 19.06 14.48
CA GLU A 325 -32.93 17.67 14.32
C GLU A 325 -32.94 17.24 12.85
N ARG A 326 -33.90 17.72 12.05
CA ARG A 326 -33.96 17.46 10.61
C ARG A 326 -32.75 18.06 9.89
N ASP A 327 -32.38 19.29 10.24
CA ASP A 327 -31.20 19.95 9.69
C ASP A 327 -29.91 19.21 10.10
N ALA A 328 -29.80 18.81 11.37
CA ALA A 328 -28.67 18.02 11.84
C ALA A 328 -28.55 16.68 11.10
N LEU A 329 -29.66 15.99 10.87
CA LEU A 329 -29.72 14.73 10.13
C LEU A 329 -29.35 14.92 8.65
N SER A 330 -29.88 15.94 7.99
CA SER A 330 -29.56 16.25 6.58
C SER A 330 -28.07 16.56 6.38
N VAL A 331 -27.47 17.33 7.31
CA VAL A 331 -26.03 17.61 7.32
C VAL A 331 -25.23 16.33 7.58
N ALA A 332 -25.64 15.50 8.54
CA ALA A 332 -24.92 14.26 8.84
C ALA A 332 -24.93 13.28 7.64
N ILE A 333 -26.03 13.22 6.88
CA ILE A 333 -26.12 12.42 5.65
C ILE A 333 -25.22 13.03 4.58
N SER A 334 -25.38 14.32 4.29
CA SER A 334 -24.73 14.96 3.13
C SER A 334 -23.21 15.14 3.32
N ASP A 335 -22.78 15.54 4.52
CA ASP A 335 -21.40 15.97 4.77
C ASP A 335 -20.58 14.92 5.54
N ASN A 336 -21.22 14.12 6.38
CA ASN A 336 -20.57 13.14 7.26
C ASN A 336 -20.79 11.69 6.82
N GLY A 337 -21.46 11.42 5.70
CA GLY A 337 -21.55 10.06 5.17
C GLY A 337 -22.52 9.13 5.90
N LEU A 338 -23.42 9.67 6.74
CA LEU A 338 -24.39 8.86 7.48
C LEU A 338 -25.37 8.15 6.53
N GLY A 339 -25.62 6.87 6.79
CA GLY A 339 -26.69 6.11 6.14
C GLY A 339 -28.04 6.34 6.80
N LEU A 340 -29.13 6.46 6.03
CA LEU A 340 -30.50 6.50 6.55
C LEU A 340 -31.34 5.42 5.85
N LEU A 341 -31.94 4.51 6.61
CA LEU A 341 -32.90 3.53 6.14
C LEU A 341 -34.29 3.87 6.68
N ALA A 342 -35.20 4.27 5.79
CA ALA A 342 -36.59 4.53 6.13
C ALA A 342 -37.46 3.28 5.90
N LEU A 343 -38.32 3.00 6.88
CA LEU A 343 -39.31 1.93 6.86
C LEU A 343 -40.70 2.55 6.76
N PRO A 344 -41.29 2.68 5.55
CA PRO A 344 -42.62 3.21 5.37
C PRO A 344 -43.63 2.24 6.00
N ALA A 345 -44.62 2.76 6.72
CA ALA A 345 -45.55 1.94 7.51
C ALA A 345 -46.72 1.36 6.69
N GLY A 346 -46.51 1.11 5.39
CA GLY A 346 -47.57 0.64 4.48
C GLY A 346 -48.66 1.67 4.13
N GLU A 347 -48.62 2.87 4.71
CA GLU A 347 -49.55 3.95 4.39
C GLU A 347 -49.01 4.82 3.24
N PRO A 348 -49.73 4.93 2.11
CA PRO A 348 -49.32 5.74 0.97
C PRO A 348 -49.17 7.24 1.30
N SER A 349 -49.97 7.77 2.22
CA SER A 349 -49.91 9.17 2.68
C SER A 349 -48.58 9.47 3.40
N LEU A 350 -48.20 8.63 4.35
CA LEU A 350 -46.91 8.71 5.04
C LEU A 350 -45.73 8.53 4.08
N ALA A 351 -45.88 7.67 3.07
CA ALA A 351 -44.88 7.49 2.03
C ALA A 351 -44.72 8.76 1.16
N ALA A 352 -45.81 9.43 0.80
CA ALA A 352 -45.77 10.69 0.04
C ALA A 352 -45.22 11.87 0.87
N GLU A 353 -45.41 11.89 2.19
CA GLU A 353 -44.77 12.88 3.05
C GLU A 353 -43.25 12.64 3.20
N LEU A 354 -42.83 11.37 3.21
CA LEU A 354 -41.42 11.01 3.18
C LEU A 354 -40.71 11.48 1.91
N ASP A 355 -41.40 11.55 0.76
CA ASP A 355 -40.87 12.08 -0.50
C ASP A 355 -40.44 13.56 -0.39
N GLN A 356 -40.96 14.32 0.59
CA GLN A 356 -40.53 15.70 0.84
C GLN A 356 -39.22 15.78 1.65
N LEU A 357 -38.92 14.75 2.45
CA LEU A 357 -37.72 14.68 3.30
C LEU A 357 -36.60 13.84 2.68
N LEU A 358 -36.96 12.84 1.88
CA LEU A 358 -36.08 11.95 1.14
C LEU A 358 -36.23 12.20 -0.36
N PRO A 359 -35.14 12.16 -1.15
CA PRO A 359 -35.17 12.44 -2.59
C PRO A 359 -35.91 11.38 -3.45
N TRP A 360 -36.79 10.57 -2.88
CA TRP A 360 -37.41 9.43 -3.55
C TRP A 360 -38.87 9.70 -3.85
N LYS A 361 -39.41 8.94 -4.82
CA LYS A 361 -40.84 8.85 -5.06
C LYS A 361 -41.30 7.46 -4.67
N VAL A 362 -42.07 7.36 -3.59
CA VAL A 362 -42.72 6.12 -3.19
C VAL A 362 -44.18 6.22 -3.58
N THR A 363 -44.60 5.39 -4.53
CA THR A 363 -45.99 5.35 -4.99
C THR A 363 -46.68 4.08 -4.53
N ALA A 364 -47.98 4.16 -4.25
CA ALA A 364 -48.79 2.98 -4.01
C ALA A 364 -48.84 2.13 -5.29
N VAL A 365 -48.91 0.80 -5.14
CA VAL A 365 -49.11 -0.07 -6.29
C VAL A 365 -50.55 0.07 -6.77
N GLU A 366 -50.77 0.54 -7.99
CA GLU A 366 -52.05 0.38 -8.67
C GLU A 366 -52.20 -1.11 -9.09
N GLY A 367 -53.09 -1.84 -8.41
CA GLY A 367 -53.64 -3.12 -8.88
C GLY A 367 -53.33 -4.38 -8.04
N ASP A 368 -54.40 -5.15 -7.81
CA ASP A 368 -54.56 -6.57 -7.43
C ASP A 368 -54.29 -7.06 -5.99
N VAL A 369 -54.05 -6.18 -5.02
CA VAL A 369 -54.14 -6.58 -3.60
C VAL A 369 -55.01 -5.56 -2.85
N PRO A 370 -56.14 -5.96 -2.24
CA PRO A 370 -56.93 -5.09 -1.37
C PRO A 370 -56.05 -4.39 -0.35
N GLU A 371 -56.39 -3.16 0.05
CA GLU A 371 -55.64 -2.33 1.00
C GLU A 371 -55.32 -3.05 2.34
N ASN A 372 -56.06 -4.13 2.65
CA ASN A 372 -55.93 -4.96 3.84
C ASN A 372 -55.23 -6.33 3.65
N GLU A 373 -54.78 -6.69 2.45
CA GLU A 373 -54.08 -7.96 2.20
C GLU A 373 -52.57 -7.76 2.07
N THR A 374 -51.80 -8.66 2.70
CA THR A 374 -50.34 -8.60 2.69
C THR A 374 -49.80 -9.19 1.39
N ARG A 375 -49.19 -8.37 0.54
CA ARG A 375 -48.51 -8.86 -0.66
C ARG A 375 -47.28 -9.69 -0.25
N THR A 376 -47.18 -10.91 -0.78
CA THR A 376 -46.01 -11.78 -0.59
C THR A 376 -45.26 -11.97 -1.89
N VAL A 377 -43.94 -11.85 -1.88
CA VAL A 377 -43.09 -11.97 -3.07
C VAL A 377 -41.84 -12.80 -2.77
N ARG A 378 -41.25 -13.42 -3.80
CA ARG A 378 -39.91 -13.98 -3.70
C ARG A 378 -38.89 -12.88 -3.96
N ILE A 379 -38.05 -12.62 -2.97
CA ILE A 379 -37.04 -11.57 -3.01
C ILE A 379 -35.72 -12.10 -3.53
N GLN A 380 -34.96 -11.24 -4.20
CA GLN A 380 -33.63 -11.53 -4.72
C GLN A 380 -32.70 -10.35 -4.43
N TRP A 381 -31.47 -10.65 -4.02
CA TRP A 381 -30.41 -9.67 -3.88
C TRP A 381 -29.02 -10.31 -4.08
N PRO A 382 -27.99 -9.52 -4.42
CA PRO A 382 -26.62 -10.00 -4.56
C PRO A 382 -26.10 -10.60 -3.23
N GLY A 383 -25.78 -11.89 -3.22
CA GLY A 383 -25.23 -12.58 -2.04
C GLY A 383 -26.23 -13.45 -1.27
N LEU A 384 -27.49 -13.54 -1.70
CA LEU A 384 -28.44 -14.52 -1.16
C LEU A 384 -27.99 -15.97 -1.42
N GLY A 385 -27.50 -16.24 -2.64
CA GLY A 385 -27.23 -17.59 -3.15
C GLY A 385 -28.50 -18.18 -3.75
N GLU A 386 -28.94 -19.33 -3.21
CA GLU A 386 -30.16 -20.00 -3.63
C GLU A 386 -31.42 -19.16 -3.33
N PRO A 387 -32.44 -19.15 -4.21
CA PRO A 387 -33.70 -18.47 -3.97
C PRO A 387 -34.40 -18.99 -2.71
N LEU A 388 -35.05 -18.09 -1.97
CA LEU A 388 -35.84 -18.47 -0.80
C LEU A 388 -37.03 -19.36 -1.21
N GLU A 389 -37.22 -20.47 -0.48
CA GLU A 389 -38.35 -21.37 -0.71
C GLU A 389 -39.69 -20.67 -0.40
N GLN A 390 -39.72 -19.89 0.69
CA GLN A 390 -40.94 -19.22 1.18
C GLN A 390 -41.06 -17.76 0.69
N PRO A 391 -42.24 -17.34 0.18
CA PRO A 391 -42.53 -15.94 -0.12
C PRO A 391 -42.46 -15.05 1.13
N VAL A 392 -42.03 -13.81 0.93
CA VAL A 392 -41.77 -12.82 1.99
C VAL A 392 -42.82 -11.71 1.91
N PRO A 393 -43.42 -11.28 3.04
CA PRO A 393 -44.35 -10.17 3.03
C PRO A 393 -43.64 -8.84 2.71
N VAL A 394 -44.27 -8.02 1.88
CA VAL A 394 -43.80 -6.69 1.50
C VAL A 394 -44.94 -5.68 1.64
N GLU A 395 -44.60 -4.41 1.82
CA GLU A 395 -45.57 -3.32 1.78
C GLU A 395 -46.25 -3.27 0.40
N ASN A 396 -47.53 -2.87 0.37
CA ASN A 396 -48.30 -2.66 -0.86
C ASN A 396 -47.91 -1.34 -1.56
N LEU A 397 -46.61 -1.09 -1.65
CA LEU A 397 -45.99 0.09 -2.25
C LEU A 397 -45.02 -0.34 -3.36
N THR A 398 -44.67 0.60 -4.24
CA THR A 398 -43.64 0.45 -5.27
C THR A 398 -42.65 1.60 -5.21
N LEU A 399 -41.39 1.27 -5.43
CA LEU A 399 -40.33 2.26 -5.55
C LEU A 399 -40.13 2.63 -7.02
N GLU A 400 -40.40 3.89 -7.37
CA GLU A 400 -40.13 4.39 -8.72
C GLU A 400 -38.63 4.47 -9.02
N SER A 401 -38.30 4.56 -10.30
CA SER A 401 -36.91 4.72 -10.73
C SER A 401 -36.48 6.16 -10.53
N THR A 402 -35.65 6.43 -9.52
CA THR A 402 -35.04 7.74 -9.33
C THR A 402 -33.67 7.81 -10.02
N ALA A 403 -33.36 8.93 -10.68
CA ALA A 403 -32.04 9.15 -11.28
C ALA A 403 -30.94 9.06 -10.22
N GLY A 404 -29.92 8.21 -10.44
CA GLY A 404 -28.85 7.94 -9.48
C GLY A 404 -29.21 6.94 -8.38
N GLY A 405 -30.44 6.40 -8.36
CA GLY A 405 -30.87 5.36 -7.43
C GLY A 405 -30.33 3.98 -7.79
N ASN A 406 -29.72 3.30 -6.84
CA ASN A 406 -29.25 1.92 -6.96
C ASN A 406 -30.26 0.96 -6.31
N THR A 407 -30.72 -0.04 -7.05
CA THR A 407 -31.63 -1.05 -6.50
C THR A 407 -30.83 -2.09 -5.73
N LEU A 408 -31.17 -2.29 -4.45
CA LEU A 408 -30.48 -3.26 -3.58
C LEU A 408 -31.20 -4.62 -3.54
N VAL A 409 -32.53 -4.62 -3.54
CA VAL A 409 -33.36 -5.83 -3.45
C VAL A 409 -34.53 -5.71 -4.43
N THR A 410 -34.77 -6.78 -5.20
CA THR A 410 -35.87 -6.89 -6.16
C THR A 410 -36.77 -8.07 -5.84
N ASP A 411 -37.98 -8.07 -6.41
CA ASP A 411 -38.78 -9.28 -6.50
C ASP A 411 -38.45 -10.09 -7.77
N SER A 412 -39.02 -11.30 -7.87
CA SER A 412 -38.88 -12.18 -9.05
C SER A 412 -39.43 -11.60 -10.35
N GLN A 413 -40.19 -10.51 -10.30
CA GLN A 413 -40.70 -9.77 -11.46
C GLN A 413 -39.85 -8.54 -11.78
N GLY A 414 -38.72 -8.34 -11.08
CA GLY A 414 -37.82 -7.20 -11.26
C GLY A 414 -38.33 -5.90 -10.62
N ARG A 415 -39.42 -5.93 -9.84
CA ARG A 415 -39.92 -4.76 -9.11
C ARG A 415 -38.99 -4.48 -7.93
N ARG A 416 -38.75 -3.20 -7.66
CA ARG A 416 -37.83 -2.76 -6.61
C ARG A 416 -38.50 -2.81 -5.25
N LEU A 417 -37.85 -3.46 -4.28
CA LEU A 417 -38.31 -3.57 -2.90
C LEU A 417 -37.45 -2.76 -1.94
N VAL A 418 -36.14 -2.70 -2.20
CA VAL A 418 -35.21 -1.83 -1.50
C VAL A 418 -34.37 -1.11 -2.54
N SER A 419 -34.37 0.21 -2.49
CA SER A 419 -33.47 1.03 -3.31
C SER A 419 -32.42 1.68 -2.40
N ALA A 420 -31.51 2.47 -2.93
CA ALA A 420 -30.57 3.32 -2.21
C ALA A 420 -30.21 4.50 -3.12
N LEU A 421 -30.02 5.71 -2.57
CA LEU A 421 -29.61 6.88 -3.33
C LEU A 421 -28.49 7.58 -2.57
N GLN A 422 -27.45 7.95 -3.30
CA GLN A 422 -26.35 8.73 -2.78
C GLN A 422 -26.81 10.18 -2.56
N ARG A 423 -26.61 10.71 -1.35
CA ARG A 423 -26.89 12.11 -0.99
C ARG A 423 -25.65 12.69 -0.33
N GLY A 424 -24.90 13.50 -1.08
CA GLY A 424 -23.56 13.93 -0.68
C GLY A 424 -22.65 12.72 -0.47
N ARG A 425 -22.03 12.62 0.70
CA ARG A 425 -21.18 11.48 1.10
C ARG A 425 -21.99 10.29 1.63
N GLY A 426 -23.22 10.52 2.09
CA GLY A 426 -24.07 9.50 2.70
C GLY A 426 -25.06 8.86 1.73
N ARG A 427 -25.90 7.98 2.27
CA ARG A 427 -26.90 7.23 1.49
C ARG A 427 -28.23 7.25 2.20
N THR A 428 -29.29 7.49 1.46
CA THR A 428 -30.66 7.31 1.93
C THR A 428 -31.25 6.09 1.26
N ALA A 429 -31.96 5.25 1.99
CA ALA A 429 -32.65 4.08 1.50
C ALA A 429 -34.07 3.97 2.06
N VAL A 430 -34.95 3.29 1.33
CA VAL A 430 -36.30 2.91 1.75
C VAL A 430 -36.42 1.42 1.50
N SER A 431 -36.88 0.67 2.51
CA SER A 431 -37.15 -0.76 2.41
C SER A 431 -38.63 -1.03 2.56
N LEU A 432 -39.21 -1.73 1.58
CA LEU A 432 -40.60 -2.21 1.60
C LEU A 432 -40.73 -3.64 2.13
N VAL A 433 -39.63 -4.29 2.52
CA VAL A 433 -39.66 -5.66 3.02
C VAL A 433 -40.10 -5.68 4.47
N ARG A 434 -41.06 -6.55 4.81
CA ARG A 434 -41.62 -6.69 6.15
C ARG A 434 -41.31 -8.07 6.74
N ASP A 435 -41.58 -8.17 8.05
CA ASP A 435 -41.53 -9.39 8.84
C ASP A 435 -40.30 -10.27 8.64
N THR A 436 -39.13 -9.64 8.47
CA THR A 436 -37.87 -10.38 8.31
C THR A 436 -37.53 -11.19 9.57
N TRP A 437 -38.08 -10.81 10.73
CA TRP A 437 -38.05 -11.58 11.97
C TRP A 437 -38.55 -13.04 11.81
N ARG A 438 -39.43 -13.34 10.84
CA ARG A 438 -39.93 -14.70 10.59
C ARG A 438 -38.81 -15.65 10.13
N TRP A 439 -37.83 -15.16 9.36
CA TRP A 439 -36.66 -15.96 8.94
C TRP A 439 -35.83 -16.42 10.13
N ARG A 440 -35.76 -15.60 11.19
CA ARG A 440 -35.02 -15.92 12.40
C ARG A 440 -35.69 -16.99 13.26
N LEU A 441 -37.01 -17.11 13.17
CA LEU A 441 -37.77 -18.16 13.88
C LEU A 441 -37.84 -19.46 13.07
N GLY A 442 -37.68 -19.40 11.74
CA GLY A 442 -37.62 -20.55 10.86
C GLY A 442 -36.23 -21.22 10.83
N LYS A 443 -36.08 -22.22 9.95
CA LYS A 443 -34.80 -22.89 9.66
C LYS A 443 -33.81 -21.99 8.87
N GLU A 444 -34.22 -20.76 8.54
CA GLU A 444 -33.54 -19.81 7.66
C GLU A 444 -32.82 -18.69 8.44
N GLY A 445 -32.41 -18.93 9.69
CA GLY A 445 -31.80 -17.89 10.53
C GLY A 445 -30.54 -17.23 9.92
N SER A 446 -29.85 -17.93 9.01
CA SER A 446 -28.73 -17.38 8.23
C SER A 446 -29.17 -16.31 7.23
N VAL A 447 -30.39 -16.40 6.68
CA VAL A 447 -30.98 -15.43 5.74
C VAL A 447 -31.19 -14.08 6.40
N PHE A 448 -31.72 -14.06 7.62
CA PHE A 448 -31.87 -12.82 8.41
C PHE A 448 -30.54 -12.10 8.57
N ALA A 449 -29.50 -12.84 8.98
CA ALA A 449 -28.17 -12.26 9.16
C ALA A 449 -27.58 -11.76 7.84
N LYS A 450 -27.72 -12.52 6.74
CA LYS A 450 -27.25 -12.13 5.40
C LYS A 450 -27.97 -10.87 4.89
N TYR A 451 -29.29 -10.80 5.04
CA TYR A 451 -30.10 -9.67 4.59
C TYR A 451 -29.73 -8.37 5.33
N TRP A 452 -29.72 -8.40 6.67
CA TRP A 452 -29.39 -7.22 7.46
C TRP A 452 -27.93 -6.81 7.32
N SER A 453 -26.99 -7.76 7.26
CA SER A 453 -25.58 -7.43 6.99
C SER A 453 -25.43 -6.78 5.62
N PHE A 454 -26.08 -7.32 4.58
CA PHE A 454 -26.06 -6.74 3.24
C PHE A 454 -26.58 -5.31 3.22
N LEU A 455 -27.77 -5.04 3.77
CA LEU A 455 -28.33 -3.70 3.81
C LEU A 455 -27.47 -2.73 4.61
N LEU A 456 -27.07 -3.12 5.81
CA LEU A 456 -26.29 -2.27 6.69
C LEU A 456 -24.93 -1.93 6.10
N THR A 457 -24.21 -2.89 5.51
CA THR A 457 -22.92 -2.63 4.85
C THR A 457 -23.09 -1.73 3.62
N LYS A 458 -24.19 -1.84 2.87
CA LYS A 458 -24.44 -0.95 1.73
C LYS A 458 -24.77 0.48 2.14
N LEU A 459 -25.40 0.67 3.31
CA LEU A 459 -25.84 1.98 3.80
C LEU A 459 -24.86 2.65 4.75
N ALA A 460 -24.03 1.87 5.46
CA ALA A 460 -23.07 2.39 6.42
C ALA A 460 -22.11 3.39 5.78
N ARG A 461 -21.67 4.33 6.62
CA ARG A 461 -20.52 5.20 6.33
C ARG A 461 -19.35 4.31 5.87
N PRO A 462 -18.66 4.65 4.76
CA PRO A 462 -17.50 3.88 4.32
C PRO A 462 -16.48 3.75 5.47
N GLU A 463 -16.08 2.52 5.79
CA GLU A 463 -15.16 2.24 6.92
C GLU A 463 -13.82 2.97 6.80
N GLU A 464 -13.40 3.26 5.55
CA GLU A 464 -12.24 4.09 5.22
C GLU A 464 -12.28 5.46 5.91
N GLU A 465 -13.46 6.03 6.15
CA GLU A 465 -13.60 7.35 6.78
C GLU A 465 -13.70 7.29 8.32
N THR A 466 -14.18 6.19 8.90
CA THR A 466 -14.47 6.10 10.36
C THR A 466 -13.30 5.57 11.18
N VAL A 467 -12.59 4.55 10.71
CA VAL A 467 -11.52 3.86 11.48
C VAL A 467 -10.16 3.94 10.79
N GLY A 468 -10.15 4.32 9.50
CA GLY A 468 -8.96 4.32 8.68
C GLY A 468 -8.56 2.90 8.28
N GLN A 469 -8.56 2.61 6.99
CA GLN A 469 -8.29 1.27 6.49
C GLN A 469 -6.93 1.17 5.81
N TRP A 470 -6.18 0.17 6.23
CA TRP A 470 -4.95 -0.24 5.58
C TRP A 470 -5.24 -1.25 4.47
N THR A 471 -4.68 -1.00 3.30
CA THR A 471 -4.76 -1.89 2.14
C THR A 471 -3.40 -1.99 1.46
N ILE A 472 -3.16 -3.08 0.75
CA ILE A 472 -2.03 -3.18 -0.19
C ILE A 472 -2.48 -2.50 -1.49
N ALA A 473 -1.66 -1.63 -2.05
CA ALA A 473 -2.05 -0.88 -3.24
C ALA A 473 -2.37 -1.83 -4.43
N PRO A 474 -3.38 -1.51 -5.27
CA PRO A 474 -3.92 -2.42 -6.30
C PRO A 474 -2.94 -2.86 -7.39
N GLY A 475 -1.75 -2.25 -7.50
CA GLY A 475 -0.65 -2.72 -8.36
C GLY A 475 0.18 -3.88 -7.77
N SER A 476 -0.09 -4.26 -6.52
CA SER A 476 0.59 -5.32 -5.77
C SER A 476 -0.37 -6.39 -5.27
N ASN A 477 -1.45 -6.68 -6.00
CA ASN A 477 -2.41 -7.77 -5.70
C ASN A 477 -1.80 -9.20 -5.78
N SER A 478 -0.47 -9.31 -5.81
CA SER A 478 0.32 -10.53 -5.75
C SER A 478 0.69 -10.84 -4.28
N PRO A 479 1.02 -12.09 -3.94
CA PRO A 479 1.73 -12.40 -2.70
C PRO A 479 2.89 -11.42 -2.41
N ALA A 480 3.05 -11.06 -1.14
CA ALA A 480 4.14 -10.22 -0.68
C ALA A 480 5.38 -11.09 -0.42
N PHE A 481 6.57 -10.66 -0.84
CA PHE A 481 7.80 -11.46 -0.71
C PHE A 481 8.89 -10.71 0.05
N VAL A 482 9.78 -11.47 0.70
CA VAL A 482 11.02 -10.93 1.27
C VAL A 482 11.84 -10.20 0.20
N HIS A 483 12.49 -9.10 0.61
CA HIS A 483 13.31 -8.26 -0.26
C HIS A 483 12.59 -7.66 -1.47
N GLN A 484 11.26 -7.59 -1.46
CA GLN A 484 10.48 -6.90 -2.49
C GLN A 484 9.70 -5.72 -1.89
N PRO A 485 9.59 -4.57 -2.58
CA PRO A 485 8.89 -3.42 -2.03
C PRO A 485 7.39 -3.66 -2.04
N ILE A 486 6.75 -3.44 -0.89
CA ILE A 486 5.30 -3.46 -0.72
C ILE A 486 4.82 -2.02 -0.57
N GLN A 487 3.80 -1.64 -1.35
CA GLN A 487 3.13 -0.35 -1.17
C GLN A 487 1.92 -0.54 -0.28
N LEU A 488 2.02 -0.03 0.95
CA LEU A 488 0.93 0.03 1.91
C LEU A 488 0.21 1.36 1.75
N ARG A 489 -1.11 1.30 1.72
CA ARG A 489 -2.00 2.46 1.62
C ARG A 489 -2.87 2.50 2.86
N TYR A 490 -2.97 3.67 3.48
CA TYR A 490 -3.90 3.97 4.54
C TYR A 490 -4.91 4.99 4.03
N SER A 491 -6.18 4.63 4.02
CA SER A 491 -7.30 5.52 3.68
C SER A 491 -7.98 5.90 4.99
N GLY A 492 -7.84 7.15 5.44
CA GLY A 492 -8.44 7.64 6.67
C GLY A 492 -8.01 9.07 7.01
N ALA A 493 -8.85 9.77 7.78
CA ALA A 493 -8.50 11.09 8.29
C ALA A 493 -7.27 10.98 9.21
N MET A 494 -6.26 11.82 8.97
CA MET A 494 -5.07 11.91 9.79
C MET A 494 -4.71 13.37 10.00
N ASP A 495 -4.87 13.87 11.22
CA ASP A 495 -4.65 15.28 11.55
C ASP A 495 -3.19 15.74 11.36
N SER A 496 -2.24 14.80 11.37
CA SER A 496 -0.82 15.09 11.14
C SER A 496 -0.08 13.86 10.60
N PRO A 497 0.86 14.04 9.65
CA PRO A 497 1.64 12.94 9.10
C PRO A 497 2.48 12.29 10.21
N ARG A 498 2.08 11.10 10.65
CA ARG A 498 2.83 10.27 11.59
C ARG A 498 3.37 9.05 10.86
N PRO A 499 4.62 8.63 11.11
CA PRO A 499 5.11 7.37 10.59
C PRO A 499 4.28 6.23 11.20
N ALA A 500 3.83 5.31 10.36
CA ALA A 500 3.24 4.06 10.83
C ALA A 500 4.34 3.14 11.38
N GLU A 501 3.95 2.18 12.22
CA GLU A 501 4.84 1.15 12.74
C GLU A 501 4.45 -0.19 12.12
N VAL A 502 5.45 -0.88 11.55
CA VAL A 502 5.31 -2.25 11.07
C VAL A 502 6.05 -3.16 12.04
N VAL A 503 5.35 -4.13 12.62
CA VAL A 503 5.88 -5.09 13.59
C VAL A 503 5.82 -6.49 12.98
N GLY A 504 6.97 -7.16 12.83
CA GLY A 504 7.02 -8.57 12.43
C GLY A 504 6.73 -9.52 13.60
N ASP A 505 6.47 -10.79 13.31
CA ASP A 505 6.25 -11.85 14.33
C ASP A 505 7.38 -12.04 15.35
N ASN A 506 8.58 -11.55 15.01
CA ASN A 506 9.78 -11.55 15.85
C ASN A 506 9.94 -10.27 16.69
N ASP A 507 8.90 -9.45 16.81
CA ASP A 507 8.93 -8.11 17.41
C ASP A 507 9.89 -7.12 16.73
N GLU A 508 10.31 -7.37 15.48
CA GLU A 508 11.10 -6.42 14.69
C GLU A 508 10.22 -5.24 14.28
N ARG A 509 10.57 -4.05 14.77
CA ARG A 509 9.84 -2.81 14.54
C ARG A 509 10.50 -1.98 13.46
N SER A 510 9.76 -1.70 12.40
CA SER A 510 10.17 -0.82 11.31
C SER A 510 9.27 0.40 11.26
N ARG A 511 9.87 1.59 11.15
CA ARG A 511 9.12 2.82 10.92
C ARG A 511 8.81 2.97 9.44
N LEU A 512 7.53 3.15 9.11
CA LEU A 512 7.04 3.35 7.77
C LEU A 512 6.67 4.83 7.57
N PRO A 513 7.52 5.63 6.90
CA PRO A 513 7.15 6.99 6.55
C PRO A 513 5.99 6.97 5.54
N LEU A 514 5.00 7.82 5.78
CA LEU A 514 3.82 7.96 4.93
C LEU A 514 3.88 9.29 4.16
N ALA A 515 3.53 9.23 2.89
CA ALA A 515 3.34 10.39 2.03
C ALA A 515 1.84 10.53 1.70
N GLN A 516 1.30 11.73 1.83
CA GLN A 516 -0.09 12.02 1.47
C GLN A 516 -0.29 11.92 -0.05
N GLY A 517 -1.41 11.34 -0.46
CA GLY A 517 -1.82 11.26 -1.84
C GLY A 517 -2.10 12.67 -2.40
N ALA A 518 -1.57 12.96 -3.59
CA ALA A 518 -1.77 14.27 -4.23
C ALA A 518 -3.22 14.51 -4.71
N ARG A 519 -4.00 13.43 -4.90
CA ARG A 519 -5.39 13.49 -5.41
C ARG A 519 -6.44 13.27 -4.32
N GLU A 520 -6.08 12.58 -3.24
CA GLU A 520 -6.98 12.21 -2.15
C GLU A 520 -6.33 12.61 -0.82
N PRO A 521 -6.81 13.67 -0.15
CA PRO A 521 -6.22 14.16 1.10
C PRO A 521 -6.24 13.15 2.26
N ASN A 522 -7.19 12.21 2.25
CA ASN A 522 -7.29 11.17 3.27
C ASN A 522 -6.53 9.89 2.87
N GLU A 523 -5.83 9.89 1.75
CA GLU A 523 -5.02 8.75 1.31
C GLU A 523 -3.56 8.99 1.70
N TRP A 524 -2.95 7.99 2.31
CA TRP A 524 -1.55 8.00 2.74
C TRP A 524 -0.85 6.75 2.21
N ARG A 525 0.36 6.89 1.67
CA ARG A 525 1.10 5.78 1.06
C ARG A 525 2.48 5.64 1.67
N GLY A 526 2.85 4.41 2.00
CA GLY A 526 4.18 4.06 2.50
C GLY A 526 4.78 2.90 1.70
N ARG A 527 6.09 2.90 1.52
CA ARG A 527 6.82 1.78 0.91
C ARG A 527 7.57 1.01 1.98
N PHE A 528 7.22 -0.26 2.16
CA PHE A 528 7.86 -1.16 3.12
C PHE A 528 8.73 -2.19 2.38
N TRP A 529 9.91 -2.48 2.93
CA TRP A 529 10.84 -3.51 2.43
C TRP A 529 11.01 -4.59 3.50
N PRO A 530 10.27 -5.71 3.42
CA PRO A 530 10.38 -6.79 4.38
C PRO A 530 11.74 -7.49 4.26
N ARG A 531 12.36 -7.77 5.40
CA ARG A 531 13.66 -8.47 5.48
C ARG A 531 13.52 -9.96 5.79
N ARG A 532 12.36 -10.37 6.30
CA ARG A 532 12.06 -11.72 6.78
C ARG A 532 10.64 -12.10 6.38
N ALA A 533 10.39 -13.39 6.20
CA ALA A 533 9.07 -13.91 5.98
C ALA A 533 8.29 -14.03 7.30
N GLY A 534 6.98 -14.26 7.20
CA GLY A 534 6.07 -14.35 8.34
C GLY A 534 5.04 -13.22 8.37
N TRP A 535 4.26 -13.18 9.45
CA TRP A 535 3.26 -12.13 9.61
C TRP A 535 3.88 -10.81 10.01
N HIS A 536 3.32 -9.76 9.42
CA HIS A 536 3.65 -8.39 9.71
C HIS A 536 2.36 -7.64 10.02
N ARG A 537 2.40 -6.81 11.06
CA ARG A 537 1.30 -5.93 11.47
C ARG A 537 1.69 -4.49 11.19
N VAL A 538 0.92 -3.79 10.38
CA VAL A 538 1.01 -2.33 10.26
C VAL A 538 -0.04 -1.67 11.14
N SER A 539 0.35 -0.64 11.88
CA SER A 539 -0.55 0.14 12.73
C SER A 539 -0.10 1.60 12.83
N LEU A 540 -1.03 2.50 13.16
CA LEU A 540 -0.69 3.88 13.49
C LEU A 540 -0.43 4.02 15.00
N PRO A 541 0.60 4.78 15.41
CA PRO A 541 0.82 5.04 16.83
C PRO A 541 -0.36 5.76 17.47
N GLY A 542 -0.95 5.14 18.50
CA GLY A 542 -2.09 5.68 19.25
C GLY A 542 -3.46 5.44 18.60
N SER A 543 -3.54 4.73 17.47
CA SER A 543 -4.82 4.22 16.99
C SER A 543 -5.27 3.04 17.85
N GLY A 544 -6.56 2.98 18.20
CA GLY A 544 -7.12 1.88 19.00
C GLY A 544 -6.91 0.51 18.35
N ALA A 545 -7.15 -0.55 19.12
CA ALA A 545 -6.87 -1.95 18.73
C ALA A 545 -7.48 -2.41 17.40
N GLY A 546 -8.43 -1.67 16.80
CA GLY A 546 -9.09 -2.00 15.53
C GLY A 546 -8.46 -1.43 14.25
N ALA A 547 -7.46 -0.53 14.32
CA ALA A 547 -6.89 0.12 13.13
C ALA A 547 -5.52 -0.48 12.71
N HIS A 548 -5.41 -1.81 12.77
CA HIS A 548 -4.22 -2.53 12.34
C HIS A 548 -4.54 -3.41 11.13
N PHE A 549 -3.51 -3.73 10.36
CA PHE A 549 -3.63 -4.64 9.22
C PHE A 549 -2.51 -5.65 9.25
N ASP A 550 -2.92 -6.91 9.30
CA ASP A 550 -2.03 -8.06 9.31
C ASP A 550 -1.89 -8.59 7.88
N PHE A 551 -0.65 -8.72 7.41
CA PHE A 551 -0.34 -9.30 6.11
C PHE A 551 0.81 -10.29 6.24
N TYR A 552 0.79 -11.31 5.40
CA TYR A 552 1.83 -12.34 5.39
C TYR A 552 2.86 -12.07 4.29
N VAL A 553 4.13 -12.15 4.65
CA VAL A 553 5.27 -12.07 3.74
C VAL A 553 5.81 -13.47 3.50
N HIS A 554 5.88 -13.86 2.23
CA HIS A 554 6.36 -15.15 1.75
C HIS A 554 7.89 -15.17 1.62
N GLU A 555 8.45 -16.37 1.74
CA GLU A 555 9.86 -16.63 1.50
C GLU A 555 10.20 -16.50 0.00
N ALA A 556 11.48 -16.33 -0.31
CA ALA A 556 11.94 -16.17 -1.70
C ALA A 556 11.74 -17.43 -2.55
N ASN A 557 11.60 -18.61 -1.94
CA ASN A 557 11.43 -19.90 -2.60
C ASN A 557 9.95 -20.32 -2.74
N GLU A 558 8.99 -19.56 -2.22
CA GLU A 558 7.55 -19.78 -2.45
C GLU A 558 7.12 -19.06 -3.73
N TRP A 559 6.04 -19.54 -4.36
CA TRP A 559 5.43 -18.95 -5.56
C TRP A 559 6.38 -18.79 -6.76
N GLN A 560 7.28 -19.75 -6.99
CA GLN A 560 8.34 -19.62 -8.00
C GLN A 560 7.77 -19.40 -9.41
N SER A 561 6.83 -20.22 -9.85
CA SER A 561 6.22 -20.11 -11.19
C SER A 561 5.45 -18.80 -11.37
N LEU A 562 4.71 -18.36 -10.34
CA LEU A 562 4.00 -17.08 -10.36
C LEU A 562 4.98 -15.90 -10.49
N ARG A 563 6.07 -15.92 -9.71
CA ARG A 563 7.11 -14.88 -9.74
C ARG A 563 7.83 -14.86 -11.08
N ALA A 564 8.21 -16.03 -11.60
CA ALA A 564 8.81 -16.19 -12.92
C ALA A 564 7.88 -15.63 -14.02
N GLY A 565 6.62 -16.02 -14.03
CA GLY A 565 5.59 -15.49 -14.94
C GLY A 565 5.46 -13.97 -14.86
N ARG A 566 5.47 -13.40 -13.65
CA ARG A 566 5.40 -11.95 -13.43
C ARG A 566 6.64 -11.22 -13.97
N ARG A 567 7.85 -11.73 -13.73
CA ARG A 567 9.10 -11.16 -14.28
C ARG A 567 9.08 -11.19 -15.82
N ARG A 568 8.62 -12.30 -16.41
CA ARG A 568 8.49 -12.46 -17.87
C ARG A 568 7.49 -11.44 -18.43
N ALA A 569 6.32 -11.31 -17.81
CA ALA A 569 5.29 -10.35 -18.22
C ALA A 569 5.78 -8.89 -18.09
N ALA A 570 6.39 -8.53 -16.96
CA ALA A 570 6.93 -7.19 -16.73
C ALA A 570 8.00 -6.80 -17.77
N THR A 571 8.92 -7.73 -18.05
CA THR A 571 9.99 -7.53 -19.04
C THR A 571 9.45 -7.39 -20.45
N ARG A 572 8.48 -8.24 -20.86
CA ARG A 572 7.80 -8.11 -22.16
C ARG A 572 7.09 -6.77 -22.30
N MET A 573 6.34 -6.34 -21.28
CA MET A 573 5.65 -5.05 -21.28
C MET A 573 6.63 -3.88 -21.39
N PHE A 574 7.77 -3.95 -20.70
CA PHE A 574 8.82 -2.93 -20.75
C PHE A 574 9.43 -2.82 -22.15
N VAL A 575 9.79 -3.95 -22.77
CA VAL A 575 10.33 -3.98 -24.14
C VAL A 575 9.30 -3.46 -25.14
N ALA A 576 8.03 -3.89 -25.03
CA ALA A 576 6.96 -3.43 -25.92
C ALA A 576 6.70 -1.91 -25.82
N ARG A 577 6.73 -1.34 -24.61
CA ARG A 577 6.56 0.11 -24.40
C ARG A 577 7.68 0.94 -25.05
N ARG A 578 8.89 0.41 -25.12
CA ARG A 578 10.06 1.10 -25.70
C ARG A 578 10.26 0.82 -27.18
N GLY A 579 9.78 -0.31 -27.67
CA GLY A 579 9.73 -0.64 -29.10
C GLY A 579 8.66 0.14 -29.89
N ALA A 580 7.76 0.84 -29.20
CA ALA A 580 6.75 1.68 -29.84
C ALA A 580 7.42 2.94 -30.48
N PRO A 581 7.26 3.16 -31.81
CA PRO A 581 7.81 4.32 -32.49
C PRO A 581 7.05 5.58 -32.07
N GLY A 582 7.54 6.25 -31.02
CA GLY A 582 6.90 7.48 -30.52
C GLY A 582 7.49 8.10 -29.25
N LEU A 583 8.42 7.43 -28.56
CA LEU A 583 9.05 7.93 -27.33
C LEU A 583 10.58 8.02 -27.38
N THR A 584 11.17 8.13 -28.58
CA THR A 584 12.56 8.60 -28.77
C THR A 584 12.61 10.12 -28.60
N GLY A 585 12.27 10.59 -27.40
CA GLY A 585 11.98 11.99 -27.12
C GLY A 585 12.54 12.50 -25.80
N SER A 586 13.76 12.11 -25.44
CA SER A 586 14.60 12.98 -24.62
C SER A 586 16.06 12.59 -24.82
N ALA A 587 16.68 13.20 -25.83
CA ALA A 587 18.11 13.39 -25.80
C ALA A 587 18.41 14.25 -24.56
N ALA A 588 18.66 13.60 -23.42
CA ALA A 588 19.23 14.26 -22.27
C ALA A 588 20.45 15.02 -22.79
N ARG A 589 20.34 16.36 -22.74
CA ARG A 589 21.33 17.30 -23.24
C ARG A 589 22.68 16.92 -22.63
N ARG A 590 23.51 16.23 -23.42
CA ARG A 590 24.88 15.89 -23.03
C ARG A 590 25.62 17.21 -22.90
N LEU A 591 25.70 17.74 -21.68
CA LEU A 591 26.70 18.74 -21.36
C LEU A 591 28.06 18.08 -21.59
N PRO A 592 28.92 18.63 -22.46
CA PRO A 592 30.29 18.14 -22.55
C PRO A 592 30.92 18.37 -21.18
N LEU A 593 31.19 17.28 -20.46
CA LEU A 593 32.04 17.32 -19.28
C LEU A 593 33.42 17.76 -19.78
N LEU A 594 33.72 19.03 -19.58
CA LEU A 594 35.03 19.61 -19.84
C LEU A 594 36.04 18.83 -18.99
N PHE A 595 36.91 18.08 -19.66
CA PHE A 595 38.11 17.50 -19.07
C PHE A 595 38.89 18.63 -18.36
N ARG A 596 38.91 18.61 -17.03
CA ARG A 596 39.87 19.40 -16.25
C ARG A 596 40.84 18.44 -15.60
N PRO A 597 42.14 18.54 -15.89
CA PRO A 597 43.15 17.73 -15.21
C PRO A 597 43.07 17.96 -13.69
N ASN A 598 43.20 16.89 -12.93
CA ASN A 598 43.23 16.95 -11.47
C ASN A 598 44.54 17.59 -10.98
N TYR A 599 44.53 18.92 -10.83
CA TYR A 599 45.67 19.68 -10.30
C TYR A 599 45.71 19.71 -8.76
N ALA A 600 44.76 19.05 -8.06
CA ALA A 600 44.69 19.06 -6.59
C ALA A 600 45.99 18.64 -5.88
N PRO A 601 46.72 17.57 -6.28
CA PRO A 601 47.97 17.21 -5.61
C PRO A 601 49.08 18.25 -5.86
N VAL A 602 49.12 18.88 -7.04
CA VAL A 602 50.08 19.94 -7.37
C VAL A 602 49.79 21.21 -6.58
N LEU A 603 48.52 21.60 -6.49
CA LEU A 603 48.07 22.75 -5.71
C LEU A 603 48.30 22.57 -4.21
N PHE A 604 48.08 21.35 -3.70
CA PHE A 604 48.39 21.00 -2.31
C PHE A 604 49.90 21.03 -2.03
N GLY A 605 50.73 20.46 -2.90
CA GLY A 605 52.18 20.52 -2.77
C GLY A 605 52.71 21.96 -2.78
N LEU A 606 52.17 22.81 -3.66
CA LEU A 606 52.48 24.23 -3.75
C LEU A 606 52.05 25.01 -2.49
N PHE A 607 50.88 24.69 -1.91
CA PHE A 607 50.45 25.25 -0.63
C PHE A 607 51.40 24.87 0.51
N VAL A 608 51.76 23.58 0.63
CA VAL A 608 52.67 23.09 1.67
C VAL A 608 54.05 23.73 1.55
N LEU A 609 54.58 23.90 0.33
CA LEU A 609 55.84 24.60 0.09
C LEU A 609 55.80 26.06 0.57
N CYS A 610 54.72 26.78 0.24
CA CYS A 610 54.58 28.19 0.64
C CYS A 610 54.49 28.35 2.16
N VAL A 611 53.70 27.51 2.84
CA VAL A 611 53.57 27.54 4.30
C VAL A 611 54.88 27.12 4.98
N SER A 612 55.57 26.11 4.43
CA SER A 612 56.86 25.65 4.96
C SER A 612 57.94 26.73 4.84
N PHE A 613 57.97 27.47 3.73
CA PHE A 613 58.86 28.61 3.55
C PHE A 613 58.58 29.72 4.56
N LEU A 614 57.31 30.13 4.72
CA LEU A 614 56.90 31.16 5.68
C LEU A 614 57.22 30.76 7.13
N TRP A 615 57.07 29.47 7.46
CA TRP A 615 57.43 28.95 8.78
C TRP A 615 58.94 28.95 9.01
N TRP A 616 59.72 28.45 8.05
CA TRP A 616 61.18 28.39 8.15
C TRP A 616 61.78 29.79 8.32
N GLU A 617 61.31 30.75 7.53
CA GLU A 617 61.80 32.13 7.62
C GLU A 617 61.49 32.77 8.99
N ARG A 618 60.26 32.56 9.51
CA ARG A 618 59.90 33.03 10.86
C ARG A 618 60.82 32.43 11.92
N ARG A 619 61.18 31.14 11.78
CA ARG A 619 62.05 30.43 12.72
C ARG A 619 63.52 30.83 12.59
N ALA A 620 64.02 31.07 11.38
CA ALA A 620 65.38 31.55 11.13
C ALA A 620 65.58 32.96 11.70
N ASN A 621 64.59 33.84 11.53
CA ASN A 621 64.63 35.20 12.07
C ASN A 621 64.51 35.25 13.61
N ALA A 622 63.77 34.31 14.23
CA ALA A 622 63.70 34.19 15.68
C ALA A 622 65.05 33.79 16.32
N ARG A 623 65.92 33.09 15.57
CA ARG A 623 67.26 32.68 16.05
C ARG A 623 68.29 33.81 16.00
N LEU A 624 68.12 34.81 15.13
CA LEU A 624 69.01 35.98 15.05
C LEU A 624 68.71 37.03 16.14
N ALA A 625 67.53 36.99 16.78
CA ALA A 625 67.14 37.89 17.85
C ALA A 625 67.61 37.44 19.25
N TRP A 626 68.22 36.26 19.39
CA TRP A 626 68.63 35.70 20.67
C TRP A 626 70.11 35.28 20.66
N ALA A 627 71.00 36.27 20.73
CA ALA A 627 72.39 36.08 21.13
C ALA A 627 72.58 36.61 22.56
N PRO A 628 72.52 35.77 23.61
CA PRO A 628 72.82 36.18 24.98
C PRO A 628 74.33 36.22 25.26
N HIS A 629 74.72 37.17 26.13
CA HIS A 629 76.08 37.41 26.63
C HIS A 629 76.69 36.16 27.31
N SER A 630 78.00 35.98 27.13
CA SER A 630 78.79 34.84 27.61
C SER A 630 79.22 34.96 29.08
N SER A 631 78.97 33.92 29.87
CA SER A 631 79.87 33.36 30.90
C SER A 631 79.36 32.00 31.38
N PRO A 632 80.21 30.96 31.44
CA PRO A 632 80.53 30.37 32.76
C PRO A 632 81.94 29.73 32.85
N ALA A 633 82.48 29.61 34.06
CA ALA A 633 83.48 28.58 34.38
C ALA A 633 83.52 28.26 35.89
N SER A 634 83.12 27.05 36.28
CA SER A 634 83.71 26.34 37.44
C SER A 634 83.60 24.83 37.22
N GLY A 635 84.76 24.17 37.11
CA GLY A 635 84.91 22.76 36.82
C GLY A 635 84.89 21.85 38.06
N ARG A 636 84.62 20.57 37.78
CA ARG A 636 84.91 19.38 38.60
C ARG A 636 86.44 19.26 38.80
N ASP A 637 87.03 18.51 39.72
CA ASP A 637 86.76 17.12 40.09
C ASP A 637 87.51 16.71 41.38
N ALA A 638 87.13 15.53 41.87
CA ALA A 638 87.45 14.90 43.14
C ALA A 638 88.89 14.33 43.28
N THR A 639 89.29 14.05 44.53
CA THR A 639 89.78 12.72 45.01
C THR A 639 90.03 12.75 46.53
N PRO A 640 89.82 11.61 47.22
CA PRO A 640 90.76 11.28 48.29
C PRO A 640 91.11 9.78 48.31
N ARG A 641 92.38 9.48 48.67
CA ARG A 641 92.74 8.26 49.41
C ARG A 641 93.92 8.55 50.37
N PRO A 642 93.99 7.88 51.54
CA PRO A 642 94.89 8.27 52.63
C PRO A 642 96.02 7.25 52.93
N ARG A 643 96.89 7.71 53.86
CA ARG A 643 97.95 7.04 54.66
C ARG A 643 99.29 6.84 53.93
N ALA A 644 100.44 7.09 54.54
CA ALA A 644 100.82 7.13 55.96
C ALA A 644 101.62 8.40 56.33
#